data_AF-A0A0D2HEV5-F1
#
_entry.id   AF-A0A0D2HEV5-F1
#
_cell.length_a   1.000
_cell.length_b   1.000
_cell.length_c   1.000
_cell.angle_alpha   90.00
_cell.angle_beta   90.00
_cell.angle_gamma   90.00
#
_symmetry.space_group_name_H-M   'P 1'
#
loop_
_entity.id
_entity.type
_entity.pdbx_description
1 polymer ?
#
loop_
_entity_poly.entity_id
_entity_poly.type
_entity_poly.pdbx_seq_one_letter_code
_entity_poly.pdbx_strand_id
1 'polypeptide(L)'
;MAANIPGKGSRPILVGNVSGSTGDRLDALKLMLKGDTIVDAIIGDWLSEFNLASRALQARAGRKGGYEPGFLYSLREALDEYIDYKNQHLRIAVNAGGLNPRGLAEEVQKLLLSRGSKKKVAYVVGDNLFSQIDGLEIQPLTRATGDFESWRRKYPEIILASRMGPTSSSAGDVLTQARLAGSLVAGHLIECGCYVTGGNFGGFQTLFPNYYDLSFPIAAIAVDGTSIIQKQPNQNGIVTIDTVRGQFLYELRGIFYFNPDVVADFSRICFEQVGPDRVYVSGFKGMLAPETLKIAIMALGGYQAEFSVYVTGLDTKEKARSFEIMSRRMLKRNQYEVLDFQLYGTPKEDPQSQLESTLQLRVFAQAKDPKVLSAGRFLGPLMSNQLSGFPGLTPNLDFRTAEPKSICTYFPGLINQKHVQQRVYFFSAEDDEKCVSVPLHQAYTPVHQLPNQLDYQPAQPVPMSSFGPNVKAPLGLAVFARSGDKGANVNIGLFTPRGLYESEKYDWLRSLLTTEKFRQLLAREITPETDIERCEFPRIQAIHFVIHGILGAGVSSSVKMDALGHHFRLAISLDFCVRTGGVSVLSLDRATVNDVPVRTSDLLTRKKSSIQVNLKNEGGIRLVKDLAKEVDTLIDPFRPGVLEKQGLGPWTLTALNPGLILAHLLGNFAGGGFVCFVEIVLALLAKLWKSIWWTEGCFTATSPKLATKNRYVPARAQIIRLYQANMSPNNDYTGACWSRSQEMAKQPGPSYGPALREYQVKDP
;
A
#
# COMPACT_ATOMS: atom_id res chain seq x y z
N MET A 1 1.69 15.87 -28.77
CA MET A 1 2.97 15.81 -29.51
C MET A 1 3.77 14.62 -28.98
N ALA A 2 4.60 13.98 -29.82
CA ALA A 2 5.50 12.94 -29.31
C ALA A 2 6.67 13.60 -28.57
N ALA A 3 6.83 13.31 -27.28
CA ALA A 3 8.00 13.74 -26.52
C ALA A 3 9.19 12.85 -26.92
N ASN A 4 10.15 13.42 -27.65
CA ASN A 4 11.38 12.71 -28.03
C ASN A 4 12.21 12.43 -26.78
N ILE A 5 12.35 11.16 -26.42
CA ILE A 5 13.30 10.70 -25.39
C ILE A 5 14.73 11.06 -25.89
N PRO A 6 15.60 11.70 -25.07
CA PRO A 6 16.89 12.20 -25.55
C PRO A 6 17.96 11.11 -25.86
N GLY A 7 17.81 10.39 -26.97
CA GLY A 7 18.78 9.41 -27.44
C GLY A 7 18.66 9.11 -28.93
N LYS A 8 19.79 9.12 -29.67
CA LYS A 8 19.79 8.83 -31.11
C LYS A 8 19.48 7.35 -31.39
N GLY A 9 18.39 7.09 -32.11
CA GLY A 9 18.35 6.03 -33.13
C GLY A 9 17.71 4.69 -32.78
N SER A 10 17.23 4.44 -31.56
CA SER A 10 16.48 3.21 -31.26
C SER A 10 15.33 3.44 -30.28
N ARG A 11 14.22 2.73 -30.52
CA ARG A 11 13.01 2.77 -29.68
C ARG A 11 13.25 2.03 -28.35
N PRO A 12 12.49 2.35 -27.29
CA PRO A 12 12.45 1.54 -26.07
C PRO A 12 12.09 0.07 -26.35
N ILE A 13 12.61 -0.81 -25.50
CA ILE A 13 12.23 -2.22 -25.40
C ILE A 13 11.00 -2.32 -24.51
N LEU A 14 9.94 -2.98 -24.96
CA LEU A 14 8.71 -3.18 -24.21
C LEU A 14 8.73 -4.54 -23.49
N VAL A 15 8.73 -4.51 -22.15
CA VAL A 15 8.76 -5.71 -21.29
C VAL A 15 7.47 -5.79 -20.48
N GLY A 16 6.64 -6.79 -20.73
CA GLY A 16 5.43 -7.07 -19.94
C GLY A 16 5.70 -8.06 -18.79
N ASN A 17 5.02 -7.92 -17.65
CA ASN A 17 4.92 -8.99 -16.65
C ASN A 17 3.64 -9.83 -16.88
N VAL A 18 3.63 -11.11 -16.47
CA VAL A 18 2.45 -11.99 -16.52
C VAL A 18 2.24 -12.86 -15.27
N SER A 19 3.00 -12.65 -14.19
CA SER A 19 2.82 -13.34 -12.90
C SER A 19 3.67 -12.67 -11.82
N GLY A 20 3.12 -12.55 -10.62
CA GLY A 20 3.83 -12.15 -9.40
C GLY A 20 4.07 -13.29 -8.39
N SER A 21 3.39 -14.44 -8.51
CA SER A 21 3.55 -15.58 -7.59
C SER A 21 2.94 -16.90 -8.10
N THR A 22 3.31 -18.04 -7.50
CA THR A 22 2.54 -19.29 -7.63
C THR A 22 1.10 -19.09 -7.19
N GLY A 23 0.16 -19.36 -8.11
CA GLY A 23 -1.28 -19.19 -7.88
C GLY A 23 -1.85 -17.86 -8.38
N ASP A 24 -1.02 -16.98 -8.97
CA ASP A 24 -1.47 -15.78 -9.68
C ASP A 24 -2.20 -16.14 -11.00
N ARG A 25 -2.78 -15.13 -11.66
CA ARG A 25 -3.64 -15.21 -12.84
C ARG A 25 -3.04 -16.03 -14.00
N LEU A 26 -3.57 -17.24 -14.15
CA LEU A 26 -3.20 -18.18 -15.20
C LEU A 26 -3.49 -17.67 -16.62
N ASP A 27 -4.43 -16.73 -16.79
CA ASP A 27 -4.81 -16.12 -18.07
C ASP A 27 -3.94 -14.91 -18.47
N ALA A 28 -3.09 -14.40 -17.57
CA ALA A 28 -2.33 -13.16 -17.75
C ALA A 28 -1.45 -13.16 -19.02
N LEU A 29 -0.79 -14.28 -19.33
CA LEU A 29 0.02 -14.42 -20.54
C LEU A 29 -0.83 -14.28 -21.82
N LYS A 30 -2.02 -14.88 -21.84
CA LYS A 30 -2.97 -14.79 -22.95
C LYS A 30 -3.46 -13.36 -23.16
N LEU A 31 -3.72 -12.62 -22.06
CA LEU A 31 -4.16 -11.22 -22.13
C LEU A 31 -3.03 -10.25 -22.52
N MET A 32 -1.79 -10.50 -22.10
CA MET A 32 -0.62 -9.72 -22.54
C MET A 32 -0.36 -9.90 -24.04
N LEU A 33 -0.54 -11.12 -24.57
CA LEU A 33 -0.41 -11.43 -26.00
C LEU A 33 -1.60 -10.94 -26.85
N LYS A 34 -2.79 -10.75 -26.27
CA LYS A 34 -3.95 -10.17 -26.98
C LYS A 34 -4.02 -8.65 -26.98
N GLY A 35 -3.28 -7.99 -26.08
CA GLY A 35 -3.33 -6.54 -25.92
C GLY A 35 -2.86 -5.74 -27.14
N ASP A 36 -3.27 -4.48 -27.19
CA ASP A 36 -2.95 -3.55 -28.27
C ASP A 36 -1.46 -3.17 -28.29
N THR A 37 -0.81 -3.11 -27.12
CA THR A 37 0.64 -2.88 -27.01
C THR A 37 1.40 -4.17 -27.33
N ILE A 38 2.13 -4.15 -28.44
CA ILE A 38 3.03 -5.24 -28.83
C ILE A 38 4.30 -5.15 -27.98
N VAL A 39 4.64 -6.22 -27.26
CA VAL A 39 5.84 -6.30 -26.40
C VAL A 39 7.00 -7.02 -27.09
N ASP A 40 8.23 -6.75 -26.61
CA ASP A 40 9.48 -7.38 -27.06
C ASP A 40 9.92 -8.53 -26.14
N ALA A 41 9.58 -8.43 -24.86
CA ALA A 41 9.80 -9.47 -23.88
C ALA A 41 8.60 -9.60 -22.94
N ILE A 42 8.43 -10.81 -22.39
CA ILE A 42 7.55 -11.09 -21.26
C ILE A 42 8.37 -11.72 -20.15
N ILE A 43 8.17 -11.26 -18.91
CA ILE A 43 8.68 -11.88 -17.70
C ILE A 43 7.55 -12.36 -16.80
N GLY A 44 7.83 -13.27 -15.87
CA GLY A 44 6.87 -13.65 -14.85
C GLY A 44 7.50 -14.40 -13.68
N ASP A 45 6.95 -14.14 -12.50
CA ASP A 45 7.43 -14.65 -11.23
C ASP A 45 6.53 -15.72 -10.66
N TRP A 46 7.15 -16.84 -10.31
CA TRP A 46 6.56 -17.97 -9.63
C TRP A 46 7.43 -18.41 -8.42
N LEU A 47 8.71 -18.07 -8.43
CA LEU A 47 9.67 -18.48 -7.41
C LEU A 47 9.79 -17.43 -6.30
N SER A 48 9.61 -17.86 -5.05
CA SER A 48 9.77 -17.06 -3.85
C SER A 48 10.43 -17.88 -2.73
N GLU A 49 10.85 -17.21 -1.66
CA GLU A 49 11.39 -17.84 -0.45
C GLU A 49 10.43 -18.92 0.12
N PHE A 50 9.13 -18.61 0.16
CA PHE A 50 8.08 -19.53 0.58
C PHE A 50 7.89 -20.71 -0.39
N ASN A 51 7.83 -20.43 -1.70
CA ASN A 51 7.60 -21.49 -2.70
C ASN A 51 8.77 -22.46 -2.79
N LEU A 52 10.02 -21.99 -2.71
CA LEU A 52 11.22 -22.81 -2.71
C LEU A 52 11.24 -23.86 -1.59
N ALA A 53 10.89 -23.46 -0.35
CA ALA A 53 10.76 -24.38 0.77
C ALA A 53 9.72 -25.49 0.48
N SER A 54 8.56 -25.12 -0.08
CA SER A 54 7.50 -26.07 -0.44
C SER A 54 7.95 -27.08 -1.52
N ARG A 55 8.74 -26.65 -2.52
CA ARG A 55 9.24 -27.51 -3.59
C ARG A 55 10.38 -28.41 -3.13
N ALA A 56 11.24 -27.95 -2.22
CA ALA A 56 12.27 -28.78 -1.59
C ALA A 56 11.64 -29.95 -0.79
N LEU A 57 10.58 -29.67 -0.02
CA LEU A 57 9.81 -30.72 0.68
C LEU A 57 9.16 -31.72 -0.29
N GLN A 58 8.60 -31.25 -1.41
CA GLN A 58 7.97 -32.13 -2.41
C GLN A 58 8.98 -33.03 -3.13
N ALA A 59 10.15 -32.50 -3.49
CA ALA A 59 11.24 -33.26 -4.08
C ALA A 59 11.77 -34.33 -3.11
N ARG A 60 11.97 -33.98 -1.83
CA ARG A 60 12.35 -34.92 -0.76
C ARG A 60 11.30 -36.01 -0.53
N ALA A 61 10.02 -35.74 -0.82
CA ALA A 61 8.93 -36.71 -0.77
C ALA A 61 8.80 -37.59 -2.04
N GLY A 62 9.79 -37.58 -2.95
CA GLY A 62 9.84 -38.44 -4.14
C GLY A 62 8.78 -38.12 -5.21
N ARG A 63 8.08 -36.99 -5.10
CA ARG A 63 7.04 -36.59 -6.06
C ARG A 63 7.69 -36.00 -7.31
N LYS A 64 7.29 -36.46 -8.50
CA LYS A 64 7.71 -35.83 -9.78
C LYS A 64 7.32 -34.34 -9.77
N GLY A 65 8.32 -33.47 -9.72
CA GLY A 65 8.14 -32.02 -9.60
C GLY A 65 9.44 -31.34 -9.18
N GLY A 66 9.46 -30.01 -9.21
CA GLY A 66 10.62 -29.19 -8.85
C GLY A 66 10.53 -27.80 -9.48
N TYR A 67 10.03 -27.75 -10.72
CA TYR A 67 9.48 -26.55 -11.34
C TYR A 67 8.03 -26.27 -10.89
N GLU A 68 7.53 -25.10 -11.23
CA GLU A 68 6.15 -24.66 -10.99
C GLU A 68 5.21 -25.04 -12.16
N PRO A 69 4.21 -25.93 -11.97
CA PRO A 69 3.24 -26.26 -13.01
C PRO A 69 2.34 -25.09 -13.47
N GLY A 70 2.16 -24.04 -12.64
CA GLY A 70 1.35 -22.87 -13.00
C GLY A 70 1.77 -22.20 -14.33
N PHE A 71 3.07 -22.09 -14.60
CA PHE A 71 3.56 -21.54 -15.87
C PHE A 71 3.25 -22.45 -17.07
N LEU A 72 3.38 -23.77 -16.95
CA LEU A 72 3.02 -24.70 -18.03
C LEU A 72 1.53 -24.64 -18.37
N TYR A 73 0.68 -24.41 -17.38
CA TYR A 73 -0.74 -24.20 -17.61
C TYR A 73 -0.98 -22.85 -18.33
N SER A 74 -0.42 -21.75 -17.83
CA SER A 74 -0.56 -20.43 -18.47
C SER A 74 -0.03 -20.40 -19.90
N LEU A 75 1.10 -21.05 -20.18
CA LEU A 75 1.65 -21.21 -21.52
C LEU A 75 0.77 -22.07 -22.42
N ARG A 76 0.10 -23.10 -21.89
CA ARG A 76 -0.86 -23.91 -22.66
C ARG A 76 -2.10 -23.10 -23.02
N GLU A 77 -2.65 -22.35 -22.07
CA GLU A 77 -3.80 -21.48 -22.31
C GLU A 77 -3.47 -20.36 -23.31
N ALA A 78 -2.22 -19.92 -23.41
CA ALA A 78 -1.78 -18.85 -24.30
C ALA A 78 -0.98 -19.33 -25.54
N LEU A 79 -0.96 -20.64 -25.81
CA LEU A 79 0.01 -21.26 -26.73
C LEU A 79 -0.13 -20.73 -28.17
N ASP A 80 -1.36 -20.65 -28.66
CA ASP A 80 -1.66 -20.23 -30.02
C ASP A 80 -1.40 -18.73 -30.20
N GLU A 81 -1.81 -17.91 -29.22
CA GLU A 81 -1.48 -16.48 -29.20
C GLU A 81 0.02 -16.19 -29.09
N TYR A 82 0.83 -17.11 -28.55
CA TYR A 82 2.29 -16.99 -28.49
C TYR A 82 2.97 -17.41 -29.80
N ILE A 83 2.45 -18.45 -30.46
CA ILE A 83 2.95 -18.92 -31.77
C ILE A 83 2.73 -17.83 -32.82
N ASP A 84 1.48 -17.39 -32.97
CA ASP A 84 1.04 -16.42 -33.98
C ASP A 84 1.26 -14.95 -33.56
N TYR A 85 2.06 -14.71 -32.50
CA TYR A 85 2.22 -13.37 -31.95
C TYR A 85 2.80 -12.37 -32.98
N LYS A 86 2.25 -11.16 -32.97
CA LYS A 86 2.62 -10.04 -33.87
C LYS A 86 4.12 -9.75 -33.88
N ASN A 87 4.81 -9.95 -32.75
CA ASN A 87 6.27 -9.90 -32.67
C ASN A 87 6.88 -11.31 -32.68
N GLN A 88 7.36 -11.74 -33.85
CA GLN A 88 8.01 -13.05 -34.01
C GLN A 88 9.35 -13.18 -33.26
N HIS A 89 9.91 -12.07 -32.75
CA HIS A 89 11.13 -12.05 -31.93
C HIS A 89 10.85 -11.94 -30.42
N LEU A 90 9.59 -12.04 -29.98
CA LEU A 90 9.21 -12.04 -28.57
C LEU A 90 10.00 -13.09 -27.78
N ARG A 91 10.61 -12.65 -26.66
CA ARG A 91 11.28 -13.52 -25.69
C ARG A 91 10.42 -13.68 -24.43
N ILE A 92 10.35 -14.89 -23.87
CA ILE A 92 9.72 -15.15 -22.57
C ILE A 92 10.79 -15.65 -21.59
N ALA A 93 10.89 -15.05 -20.40
CA ALA A 93 11.84 -15.43 -19.36
C ALA A 93 11.13 -15.58 -18.00
N VAL A 94 11.30 -16.73 -17.33
CA VAL A 94 10.55 -17.06 -16.11
C VAL A 94 11.43 -17.78 -15.09
N ASN A 95 11.23 -17.52 -13.80
CA ASN A 95 11.87 -18.28 -12.71
C ASN A 95 11.11 -19.56 -12.31
N ALA A 96 10.03 -19.89 -13.02
CA ALA A 96 9.21 -21.08 -12.82
C ALA A 96 9.97 -22.42 -12.89
N GLY A 97 11.20 -22.45 -13.41
CA GLY A 97 12.06 -23.65 -13.40
C GLY A 97 12.36 -24.19 -11.99
N GLY A 98 12.37 -23.32 -10.97
CA GLY A 98 12.53 -23.72 -9.57
C GLY A 98 13.73 -24.64 -9.35
N LEU A 99 13.49 -25.80 -8.74
CA LEU A 99 14.51 -26.82 -8.46
C LEU A 99 14.76 -27.78 -9.63
N ASN A 100 14.03 -27.65 -10.75
CA ASN A 100 14.26 -28.44 -11.96
C ASN A 100 14.04 -27.63 -13.26
N PRO A 101 14.92 -26.66 -13.58
CA PRO A 101 14.79 -25.85 -14.81
C PRO A 101 14.82 -26.68 -16.10
N ARG A 102 15.62 -27.75 -16.13
CA ARG A 102 15.69 -28.69 -17.26
C ARG A 102 14.33 -29.33 -17.53
N GLY A 103 13.73 -29.96 -16.51
CA GLY A 103 12.45 -30.66 -16.64
C GLY A 103 11.29 -29.73 -17.02
N LEU A 104 11.36 -28.43 -16.67
CA LEU A 104 10.41 -27.45 -17.19
C LEU A 104 10.62 -27.23 -18.69
N ALA A 105 11.87 -26.97 -19.09
CA ALA A 105 12.22 -26.70 -20.47
C ALA A 105 11.93 -27.89 -21.41
N GLU A 106 12.09 -29.14 -20.95
CA GLU A 106 11.66 -30.34 -21.66
C GLU A 106 10.15 -30.35 -21.92
N GLU A 107 9.31 -30.02 -20.93
CA GLU A 107 7.85 -29.95 -21.10
C GLU A 107 7.41 -28.77 -21.96
N VAL A 108 8.08 -27.61 -21.85
CA VAL A 108 7.85 -26.45 -22.74
C VAL A 108 8.21 -26.80 -24.19
N GLN A 109 9.32 -27.51 -24.42
CA GLN A 109 9.75 -27.91 -25.77
C GLN A 109 8.77 -28.93 -26.38
N LYS A 110 8.27 -29.90 -25.59
CA LYS A 110 7.19 -30.83 -26.01
C LYS A 110 5.89 -30.08 -26.36
N LEU A 111 5.50 -29.10 -25.54
CA LEU A 111 4.30 -28.29 -25.75
C LEU A 111 4.38 -27.44 -27.03
N LEU A 112 5.56 -26.86 -27.33
CA LEU A 112 5.80 -26.11 -28.56
C LEU A 112 5.78 -27.03 -29.80
N LEU A 113 6.44 -28.19 -29.71
CA LEU A 113 6.50 -29.16 -30.81
C LEU A 113 5.12 -29.77 -31.13
N SER A 114 4.23 -29.94 -30.14
CA SER A 114 2.86 -30.45 -30.38
C SER A 114 1.97 -29.50 -31.20
N ARG A 115 2.40 -28.24 -31.40
CA ARG A 115 1.81 -27.29 -32.36
C ARG A 115 2.77 -26.92 -33.51
N GLY A 116 3.80 -27.74 -33.76
CA GLY A 116 4.78 -27.54 -34.84
C GLY A 116 5.72 -26.34 -34.67
N SER A 117 5.75 -25.71 -33.50
CA SER A 117 6.50 -24.48 -33.25
C SER A 117 8.00 -24.73 -33.11
N LYS A 118 8.80 -23.96 -33.87
CA LYS A 118 10.27 -24.00 -33.86
C LYS A 118 10.90 -22.93 -32.95
N LYS A 119 10.12 -22.33 -32.04
CA LYS A 119 10.67 -21.39 -31.04
C LYS A 119 11.65 -22.16 -30.12
N LYS A 120 12.83 -21.58 -29.89
CA LYS A 120 13.91 -22.21 -29.11
C LYS A 120 13.64 -22.11 -27.61
N VAL A 121 13.88 -23.19 -26.87
CA VAL A 121 13.84 -23.21 -25.41
C VAL A 121 15.26 -23.28 -24.85
N ALA A 122 15.51 -22.56 -23.76
CA ALA A 122 16.76 -22.61 -23.02
C ALA A 122 16.49 -22.57 -21.52
N TYR A 123 17.39 -23.15 -20.71
CA TYR A 123 17.34 -23.10 -19.26
C TYR A 123 18.68 -22.69 -18.66
N VAL A 124 18.64 -22.14 -17.44
CA VAL A 124 19.82 -21.72 -16.68
C VAL A 124 19.96 -22.59 -15.44
N VAL A 125 21.20 -22.97 -15.10
CA VAL A 125 21.58 -23.71 -13.89
C VAL A 125 22.93 -23.22 -13.35
N GLY A 126 23.29 -23.61 -12.12
CA GLY A 126 24.57 -23.27 -11.46
C GLY A 126 24.43 -22.36 -10.24
N ASP A 127 23.19 -22.09 -9.85
CA ASP A 127 22.73 -21.30 -8.71
C ASP A 127 22.38 -22.16 -7.48
N ASN A 128 22.01 -23.43 -7.66
CA ASN A 128 21.90 -24.42 -6.59
C ASN A 128 23.30 -24.85 -6.11
N LEU A 129 23.58 -24.60 -4.83
CA LEU A 129 24.87 -24.84 -4.17
C LEU A 129 24.79 -25.89 -3.06
N PHE A 130 23.69 -26.63 -2.98
CA PHE A 130 23.45 -27.60 -1.89
C PHE A 130 24.57 -28.64 -1.70
N SER A 131 25.18 -29.11 -2.80
CA SER A 131 26.31 -30.06 -2.76
C SER A 131 27.68 -29.43 -2.43
N GLN A 132 27.77 -28.10 -2.34
CA GLN A 132 29.00 -27.36 -2.07
C GLN A 132 29.01 -26.72 -0.66
N ILE A 133 27.90 -26.83 0.08
CA ILE A 133 27.61 -26.02 1.27
C ILE A 133 28.68 -26.10 2.37
N ASP A 134 29.33 -27.25 2.53
CA ASP A 134 30.42 -27.47 3.49
C ASP A 134 31.70 -26.67 3.18
N GLY A 135 31.86 -26.18 1.94
CA GLY A 135 33.00 -25.37 1.49
C GLY A 135 32.68 -23.89 1.29
N LEU A 136 31.51 -23.40 1.73
CA LEU A 136 31.09 -22.01 1.55
C LEU A 136 31.33 -21.18 2.81
N GLU A 137 32.10 -20.09 2.67
CA GLU A 137 32.08 -19.01 3.66
C GLU A 137 30.76 -18.24 3.51
N ILE A 138 29.86 -18.38 4.49
CA ILE A 138 28.51 -17.80 4.49
C ILE A 138 28.40 -16.75 5.59
N GLN A 139 28.29 -15.49 5.20
CA GLN A 139 28.13 -14.35 6.10
C GLN A 139 26.62 -14.10 6.34
N PRO A 140 26.13 -13.94 7.58
CA PRO A 140 24.70 -13.74 7.86
C PRO A 140 24.20 -12.38 7.35
N LEU A 141 23.08 -12.37 6.61
CA LEU A 141 22.44 -11.15 6.09
C LEU A 141 21.48 -10.48 7.10
N THR A 142 21.30 -11.06 8.28
CA THR A 142 20.57 -10.46 9.41
C THR A 142 21.14 -10.93 10.75
N ARG A 143 21.15 -10.05 11.75
CA ARG A 143 21.55 -10.37 13.14
C ARG A 143 20.62 -11.43 13.76
N ALA A 144 19.36 -11.47 13.34
CA ALA A 144 18.32 -12.30 13.94
C ALA A 144 18.50 -13.82 13.77
N THR A 145 19.27 -14.28 12.77
CA THR A 145 19.53 -15.71 12.53
C THR A 145 20.79 -16.24 13.20
N GLY A 146 21.63 -15.36 13.79
CA GLY A 146 22.95 -15.72 14.29
C GLY A 146 23.96 -16.05 13.19
N ASP A 147 25.09 -16.64 13.58
CA ASP A 147 26.09 -17.19 12.66
C ASP A 147 25.61 -18.49 11.99
N PHE A 148 26.16 -18.79 10.81
CA PHE A 148 25.73 -19.94 10.03
C PHE A 148 25.98 -21.28 10.72
N GLU A 149 27.11 -21.46 11.40
CA GLU A 149 27.47 -22.74 12.02
C GLU A 149 26.66 -23.05 13.28
N SER A 150 26.31 -22.05 14.08
CA SER A 150 25.36 -22.18 15.19
C SER A 150 23.95 -22.50 14.70
N TRP A 151 23.48 -21.81 13.65
CA TRP A 151 22.20 -22.12 13.01
C TRP A 151 22.17 -23.54 12.41
N ARG A 152 23.23 -23.94 11.71
CA ARG A 152 23.40 -25.27 11.11
C ARG A 152 23.43 -26.37 12.16
N ARG A 153 24.11 -26.15 13.29
CA ARG A 153 24.11 -27.08 14.44
C ARG A 153 22.73 -27.21 15.08
N LYS A 154 21.91 -26.16 15.06
CA LYS A 154 20.52 -26.18 15.53
C LYS A 154 19.56 -26.87 14.54
N TYR A 155 19.84 -26.77 13.24
CA TYR A 155 19.00 -27.25 12.14
C TYR A 155 19.82 -28.05 11.09
N PRO A 156 20.29 -29.27 11.42
CA PRO A 156 21.20 -30.03 10.56
C PRO A 156 20.56 -30.60 9.30
N GLU A 157 19.23 -30.80 9.26
CA GLU A 157 18.49 -31.24 8.08
C GLU A 157 18.29 -30.10 7.06
N ILE A 158 19.38 -29.66 6.43
CA ILE A 158 19.32 -28.72 5.30
C ILE A 158 18.67 -29.42 4.10
N ILE A 159 17.74 -28.73 3.43
CA ILE A 159 16.97 -29.22 2.28
C ILE A 159 17.14 -28.40 1.00
N LEU A 160 17.75 -27.21 1.09
CA LEU A 160 18.05 -26.33 -0.04
C LEU A 160 19.19 -25.37 0.32
N ALA A 161 20.07 -25.08 -0.64
CA ALA A 161 20.93 -23.90 -0.64
C ALA A 161 21.05 -23.36 -2.07
N SER A 162 20.61 -22.13 -2.34
CA SER A 162 20.57 -21.56 -3.70
C SER A 162 20.68 -20.03 -3.71
N ARG A 163 21.20 -19.42 -4.79
CA ARG A 163 21.11 -17.96 -5.03
C ARG A 163 19.65 -17.51 -4.99
N MET A 164 19.41 -16.32 -4.42
CA MET A 164 18.13 -15.61 -4.51
C MET A 164 18.27 -14.30 -5.29
N GLY A 165 17.16 -13.87 -5.90
CA GLY A 165 17.05 -12.65 -6.70
C GLY A 165 17.18 -12.91 -8.20
N PRO A 166 16.60 -12.03 -9.03
CA PRO A 166 16.57 -12.20 -10.48
C PRO A 166 17.98 -12.29 -11.08
N THR A 167 18.09 -12.95 -12.23
CA THR A 167 19.27 -12.98 -13.08
C THR A 167 19.07 -11.99 -14.22
N SER A 168 19.79 -10.86 -14.23
CA SER A 168 19.85 -10.03 -15.45
C SER A 168 20.86 -10.64 -16.42
N SER A 169 20.43 -11.67 -17.15
CA SER A 169 21.22 -12.39 -18.16
C SER A 169 21.48 -11.55 -19.42
N SER A 170 22.17 -10.43 -19.23
CA SER A 170 22.65 -9.53 -20.29
C SER A 170 23.83 -10.16 -21.06
N ALA A 171 23.53 -11.18 -21.84
CA ALA A 171 24.46 -11.77 -22.80
C ALA A 171 24.64 -10.84 -24.01
N GLY A 172 25.51 -9.83 -23.86
CA GLY A 172 25.92 -8.92 -24.94
C GLY A 172 26.44 -7.57 -24.42
N ASP A 173 27.60 -7.16 -24.94
CA ASP A 173 28.25 -5.84 -24.93
C ASP A 173 28.08 -4.93 -23.70
N VAL A 174 29.22 -4.63 -23.06
CA VAL A 174 29.47 -3.71 -21.92
C VAL A 174 28.36 -2.67 -21.70
N LEU A 175 27.32 -3.08 -20.97
CA LEU A 175 26.27 -2.18 -20.52
C LEU A 175 26.85 -1.29 -19.42
N THR A 176 26.77 0.03 -19.62
CA THR A 176 27.13 0.98 -18.56
C THR A 176 26.25 0.74 -17.34
N GLN A 177 26.81 0.84 -16.13
CA GLN A 177 26.12 0.51 -14.87
C GLN A 177 24.76 1.22 -14.74
N ALA A 178 24.62 2.44 -15.29
CA ALA A 178 23.35 3.17 -15.35
C ALA A 178 22.24 2.41 -16.10
N ARG A 179 22.55 1.71 -17.21
CA ARG A 179 21.59 0.89 -17.96
C ARG A 179 21.12 -0.31 -17.16
N LEU A 180 22.06 -0.99 -16.47
CA LEU A 180 21.73 -2.12 -15.61
C LEU A 180 20.86 -1.68 -14.42
N ALA A 181 21.18 -0.54 -13.79
CA ALA A 181 20.37 0.03 -12.72
C ALA A 181 18.97 0.47 -13.18
N GLY A 182 18.86 1.04 -14.39
CA GLY A 182 17.57 1.39 -14.98
C GLY A 182 16.70 0.16 -15.30
N SER A 183 17.29 -0.88 -15.89
CA SER A 183 16.62 -2.17 -16.09
C SER A 183 16.21 -2.85 -14.78
N LEU A 184 17.03 -2.72 -13.72
CA LEU A 184 16.70 -3.21 -12.39
C LEU A 184 15.50 -2.46 -11.76
N VAL A 185 15.46 -1.14 -11.88
CA VAL A 185 14.31 -0.31 -11.44
C VAL A 185 13.06 -0.66 -12.23
N ALA A 186 13.18 -0.79 -13.56
CA ALA A 186 12.06 -1.16 -14.42
C ALA A 186 11.53 -2.57 -14.08
N GLY A 187 12.41 -3.55 -13.86
CA GLY A 187 12.06 -4.88 -13.39
C GLY A 187 11.34 -4.85 -12.04
N HIS A 188 11.91 -4.18 -11.04
CA HIS A 188 11.32 -4.02 -9.72
C HIS A 188 9.94 -3.33 -9.73
N LEU A 189 9.69 -2.46 -10.72
CA LEU A 189 8.38 -1.81 -10.91
C LEU A 189 7.35 -2.67 -11.63
N ILE A 190 7.73 -3.78 -12.27
CA ILE A 190 6.80 -4.68 -12.98
C ILE A 190 6.77 -6.11 -12.40
N GLU A 191 7.69 -6.49 -11.51
CA GLU A 191 7.62 -7.73 -10.72
C GLU A 191 6.42 -7.72 -9.74
N CYS A 192 6.15 -8.85 -9.12
CA CYS A 192 5.02 -9.04 -8.20
C CYS A 192 3.62 -8.78 -8.82
N GLY A 193 3.52 -8.81 -10.16
CA GLY A 193 2.26 -8.85 -10.89
C GLY A 193 1.56 -7.49 -11.00
N CYS A 194 0.28 -7.44 -10.66
CA CYS A 194 -0.57 -6.25 -10.87
C CYS A 194 -0.32 -5.09 -9.88
N TYR A 195 0.76 -5.08 -9.09
CA TYR A 195 0.93 -4.10 -8.00
C TYR A 195 1.02 -2.64 -8.49
N VAL A 196 1.83 -2.36 -9.51
CA VAL A 196 1.94 -1.00 -10.06
C VAL A 196 0.71 -0.55 -10.88
N THR A 197 -0.18 -1.48 -11.23
CA THR A 197 -1.46 -1.21 -11.91
C THR A 197 -2.64 -1.11 -10.94
N GLY A 198 -2.40 -1.18 -9.61
CA GLY A 198 -3.40 -0.99 -8.55
C GLY A 198 -3.50 -2.14 -7.54
N GLY A 199 -2.93 -3.31 -7.82
CA GLY A 199 -2.99 -4.47 -6.95
C GLY A 199 -2.37 -4.18 -5.58
N ASN A 200 -3.08 -4.51 -4.51
CA ASN A 200 -2.58 -4.38 -3.13
C ASN A 200 -2.12 -2.93 -2.75
N PHE A 201 -2.54 -1.93 -3.51
CA PHE A 201 -2.24 -0.50 -3.33
C PHE A 201 -3.00 0.09 -2.12
N GLY A 202 -2.33 0.91 -1.31
CA GLY A 202 -2.94 1.53 -0.13
C GLY A 202 -4.12 2.45 -0.45
N GLY A 203 -4.07 3.15 -1.59
CA GLY A 203 -5.13 4.05 -2.05
C GLY A 203 -6.22 3.39 -2.89
N PHE A 204 -6.47 2.08 -2.76
CA PHE A 204 -7.32 1.30 -3.68
C PHE A 204 -8.71 1.90 -4.02
N GLN A 205 -9.27 2.76 -3.16
CA GLN A 205 -10.52 3.47 -3.43
C GLN A 205 -10.45 4.38 -4.68
N THR A 206 -9.26 4.80 -5.12
CA THR A 206 -9.06 5.56 -6.36
C THR A 206 -9.14 4.71 -7.63
N LEU A 207 -9.24 3.38 -7.53
CA LEU A 207 -9.36 2.48 -8.68
C LEU A 207 -10.79 2.37 -9.21
N PHE A 208 -11.80 2.74 -8.43
CA PHE A 208 -13.20 2.46 -8.76
C PHE A 208 -13.66 3.21 -10.04
N PRO A 209 -14.37 2.55 -10.97
CA PRO A 209 -14.88 1.17 -10.89
C PRO A 209 -13.89 0.07 -11.34
N ASN A 210 -12.74 0.44 -11.92
CA ASN A 210 -11.79 -0.45 -12.61
C ASN A 210 -10.85 -1.24 -11.66
N TYR A 211 -11.34 -1.69 -10.50
CA TYR A 211 -10.54 -2.33 -9.44
C TYR A 211 -10.40 -3.86 -9.58
N TYR A 212 -11.11 -4.47 -10.51
CA TYR A 212 -11.14 -5.91 -10.79
C TYR A 212 -10.47 -6.22 -12.15
N ASP A 213 -10.09 -7.47 -12.39
CA ASP A 213 -9.43 -7.93 -13.63
C ASP A 213 -8.24 -7.06 -14.09
N LEU A 214 -7.48 -6.53 -13.12
CA LEU A 214 -6.36 -5.62 -13.31
C LEU A 214 -5.42 -6.09 -14.42
N SER A 215 -5.02 -5.16 -15.29
CA SER A 215 -3.99 -5.39 -16.30
C SER A 215 -2.63 -5.63 -15.65
N PHE A 216 -1.81 -6.50 -16.24
CA PHE A 216 -0.41 -6.62 -15.84
C PHE A 216 0.43 -5.49 -16.46
N PRO A 217 1.49 -5.02 -15.76
CA PRO A 217 2.28 -3.89 -16.21
C PRO A 217 3.20 -4.19 -17.39
N ILE A 218 3.58 -3.11 -18.08
CA ILE A 218 4.58 -3.07 -19.15
C ILE A 218 5.56 -1.93 -18.85
N ALA A 219 6.86 -2.22 -18.85
CA ALA A 219 7.92 -1.22 -18.86
C ALA A 219 8.41 -0.98 -20.29
N ALA A 220 8.39 0.28 -20.74
CA ALA A 220 9.05 0.73 -21.95
C ALA A 220 10.45 1.25 -21.57
N ILE A 221 11.48 0.41 -21.66
CA ILE A 221 12.85 0.70 -21.21
C ILE A 221 13.69 1.28 -22.33
N ALA A 222 14.20 2.51 -22.14
CA ALA A 222 15.03 3.23 -23.09
C ALA A 222 16.53 2.86 -22.97
N VAL A 223 17.33 3.31 -23.94
CA VAL A 223 18.76 2.96 -24.12
C VAL A 223 19.67 3.53 -23.02
N ASP A 224 19.21 4.52 -22.25
CA ASP A 224 19.88 5.05 -21.06
C ASP A 224 19.47 4.33 -19.76
N GLY A 225 18.49 3.40 -19.84
CA GLY A 225 17.88 2.71 -18.72
C GLY A 225 16.63 3.40 -18.15
N THR A 226 16.30 4.63 -18.57
CA THR A 226 15.05 5.29 -18.15
C THR A 226 13.86 4.52 -18.69
N SER A 227 12.71 4.59 -18.02
CA SER A 227 11.55 3.81 -18.45
C SER A 227 10.23 4.54 -18.31
N ILE A 228 9.25 4.14 -19.10
CA ILE A 228 7.84 4.48 -18.86
C ILE A 228 7.12 3.21 -18.42
N ILE A 229 6.64 3.20 -17.19
CA ILE A 229 5.74 2.16 -16.69
C ILE A 229 4.33 2.49 -17.17
N GLN A 230 3.68 1.50 -17.76
CA GLN A 230 2.33 1.59 -18.32
C GLN A 230 1.61 0.25 -18.21
N LYS A 231 0.37 0.16 -18.70
CA LYS A 231 -0.39 -1.10 -18.84
C LYS A 231 -0.92 -1.26 -20.27
N GLN A 232 -1.61 -2.37 -20.55
CA GLN A 232 -2.32 -2.50 -21.81
C GLN A 232 -3.48 -1.48 -21.90
N PRO A 233 -3.73 -0.87 -23.08
CA PRO A 233 -4.95 -0.12 -23.35
C PRO A 233 -6.20 -0.97 -23.09
N ASN A 234 -7.32 -0.33 -22.79
CA ASN A 234 -8.64 -0.95 -22.68
C ASN A 234 -8.78 -2.04 -21.58
N GLN A 235 -7.74 -2.27 -20.76
CA GLN A 235 -7.78 -3.16 -19.58
C GLN A 235 -7.85 -2.36 -18.27
N ASN A 236 -8.37 -2.99 -17.22
CA ASN A 236 -8.60 -2.40 -15.89
C ASN A 236 -7.31 -2.10 -15.10
N GLY A 237 -7.48 -1.47 -13.93
CA GLY A 237 -6.40 -0.86 -13.14
C GLY A 237 -6.10 0.58 -13.54
N ILE A 238 -5.11 1.17 -12.86
CA ILE A 238 -4.56 2.51 -13.17
C ILE A 238 -3.03 2.49 -12.98
N VAL A 239 -2.29 3.23 -13.81
CA VAL A 239 -0.85 3.48 -13.59
C VAL A 239 -0.63 4.96 -13.29
N THR A 240 -0.41 5.28 -12.02
CA THR A 240 -0.22 6.64 -11.51
C THR A 240 1.07 6.76 -10.72
N ILE A 241 1.55 7.98 -10.51
CA ILE A 241 2.70 8.24 -9.61
C ILE A 241 2.51 7.58 -8.23
N ASP A 242 1.27 7.48 -7.72
CA ASP A 242 1.01 6.88 -6.40
C ASP A 242 0.96 5.34 -6.42
N THR A 243 0.55 4.69 -7.52
CA THR A 243 0.73 3.24 -7.67
C THR A 243 2.20 2.87 -7.92
N VAL A 244 2.95 3.73 -8.60
CA VAL A 244 4.42 3.59 -8.79
C VAL A 244 5.18 3.82 -7.47
N ARG A 245 4.84 4.81 -6.65
CA ARG A 245 5.34 4.94 -5.26
C ARG A 245 4.96 3.72 -4.43
N GLY A 246 3.74 3.22 -4.62
CA GLY A 246 3.23 1.99 -4.02
C GLY A 246 4.14 0.80 -4.30
N GLN A 247 4.40 0.47 -5.57
CA GLN A 247 5.26 -0.66 -5.91
C GLN A 247 6.73 -0.40 -5.56
N PHE A 248 7.27 0.79 -5.86
CA PHE A 248 8.68 1.10 -5.62
C PHE A 248 9.10 0.98 -4.15
N LEU A 249 8.20 1.25 -3.20
CA LEU A 249 8.50 1.18 -1.77
C LEU A 249 8.21 -0.20 -1.16
N TYR A 250 7.96 -1.22 -1.98
CA TYR A 250 7.79 -2.62 -1.57
C TYR A 250 9.14 -3.34 -1.61
N GLU A 251 9.41 -4.22 -0.65
CA GLU A 251 10.58 -5.11 -0.66
C GLU A 251 11.97 -4.42 -0.72
N LEU A 252 12.02 -3.09 -0.54
CA LEU A 252 13.24 -2.31 -0.37
C LEU A 252 13.84 -2.48 1.04
N ARG A 253 15.12 -2.09 1.14
CA ARG A 253 15.82 -1.94 2.43
C ARG A 253 16.34 -0.51 2.68
N GLY A 254 16.36 0.35 1.66
CA GLY A 254 16.90 1.70 1.77
C GLY A 254 17.18 2.27 0.39
N ILE A 255 18.05 3.28 0.32
CA ILE A 255 18.36 3.97 -0.95
C ILE A 255 19.34 3.21 -1.86
N PHE A 256 20.04 2.20 -1.34
CA PHE A 256 20.93 1.34 -2.13
C PHE A 256 20.30 -0.02 -2.33
N TYR A 257 20.03 -0.39 -3.59
CA TYR A 257 19.44 -1.68 -3.95
C TYR A 257 20.51 -2.58 -4.57
N PHE A 258 20.88 -3.62 -3.83
CA PHE A 258 21.94 -4.55 -4.18
C PHE A 258 21.38 -5.69 -5.03
N ASN A 259 21.78 -5.74 -6.30
CA ASN A 259 21.51 -6.85 -7.21
C ASN A 259 22.85 -7.49 -7.66
N PRO A 260 22.92 -8.79 -7.97
CA PRO A 260 24.17 -9.47 -8.36
C PRO A 260 24.96 -8.83 -9.50
N ASP A 261 24.27 -8.11 -10.39
CA ASP A 261 24.85 -7.59 -11.63
C ASP A 261 25.11 -6.06 -11.56
N VAL A 262 24.55 -5.36 -10.56
CA VAL A 262 24.66 -3.90 -10.35
C VAL A 262 24.16 -3.50 -8.95
N VAL A 263 24.76 -2.49 -8.31
CA VAL A 263 24.11 -1.78 -7.19
C VAL A 263 23.45 -0.51 -7.72
N ALA A 264 22.16 -0.32 -7.46
CA ALA A 264 21.44 0.89 -7.84
C ALA A 264 21.29 1.86 -6.66
N ASP A 265 21.68 3.11 -6.90
CA ASP A 265 21.51 4.27 -6.02
C ASP A 265 20.21 5.00 -6.40
N PHE A 266 19.28 5.06 -5.44
CA PHE A 266 17.95 5.66 -5.57
C PHE A 266 17.84 7.07 -4.94
N SER A 267 18.94 7.64 -4.44
CA SER A 267 18.95 8.95 -3.75
C SER A 267 18.38 10.11 -4.59
N ARG A 268 18.30 9.94 -5.91
CA ARG A 268 17.78 10.92 -6.87
C ARG A 268 16.59 10.44 -7.70
N ILE A 269 15.96 9.30 -7.38
CA ILE A 269 14.86 8.74 -8.18
C ILE A 269 13.68 9.71 -8.33
N CYS A 270 13.11 9.78 -9.52
CA CYS A 270 12.02 10.67 -9.92
C CYS A 270 10.92 9.90 -10.64
N PHE A 271 9.65 10.26 -10.37
CA PHE A 271 8.47 9.77 -11.10
C PHE A 271 7.66 10.95 -11.66
N GLU A 272 7.28 10.87 -12.93
CA GLU A 272 6.55 11.93 -13.65
C GLU A 272 5.36 11.33 -14.43
N GLN A 273 4.18 11.93 -14.34
CA GLN A 273 2.98 11.45 -15.05
C GLN A 273 2.99 11.99 -16.49
N VAL A 274 3.43 11.16 -17.44
CA VAL A 274 3.59 11.54 -18.86
C VAL A 274 2.38 11.17 -19.74
N GLY A 275 1.30 10.69 -19.12
CA GLY A 275 0.00 10.46 -19.75
C GLY A 275 -0.95 9.67 -18.84
N PRO A 276 -2.22 9.46 -19.28
CA PRO A 276 -3.11 8.48 -18.66
C PRO A 276 -2.44 7.11 -18.68
N ASP A 277 -2.39 6.42 -17.54
CA ASP A 277 -1.73 5.12 -17.37
C ASP A 277 -0.25 5.07 -17.81
N ARG A 278 0.48 6.19 -17.74
CA ARG A 278 1.90 6.27 -18.14
C ARG A 278 2.72 7.13 -17.17
N VAL A 279 3.66 6.51 -16.47
CA VAL A 279 4.58 7.17 -15.54
C VAL A 279 6.02 6.98 -16.01
N TYR A 280 6.73 8.07 -16.24
CA TYR A 280 8.15 8.09 -16.55
C TYR A 280 8.99 8.00 -15.27
N VAL A 281 10.07 7.22 -15.33
CA VAL A 281 10.93 6.84 -14.22
C VAL A 281 12.39 7.12 -14.58
N SER A 282 13.06 7.92 -13.76
CA SER A 282 14.44 8.37 -13.98
C SER A 282 15.16 8.66 -12.67
N GLY A 283 16.42 9.10 -12.73
CA GLY A 283 17.15 9.62 -11.56
C GLY A 283 17.83 8.57 -10.66
N PHE A 284 17.78 7.28 -11.03
CA PHE A 284 18.65 6.26 -10.46
C PHE A 284 20.09 6.41 -10.99
N LYS A 285 21.07 5.86 -10.25
CA LYS A 285 22.47 5.74 -10.68
C LYS A 285 22.94 4.30 -10.50
N GLY A 286 23.70 3.77 -11.46
CA GLY A 286 24.39 2.49 -11.29
C GLY A 286 25.76 2.63 -10.65
N MET A 287 26.13 1.61 -9.87
CA MET A 287 27.44 1.39 -9.26
C MET A 287 27.91 -0.05 -9.57
N LEU A 288 29.15 -0.38 -9.22
CA LEU A 288 29.69 -1.74 -9.36
C LEU A 288 28.79 -2.79 -8.68
N ALA A 289 28.79 -4.00 -9.22
CA ALA A 289 28.19 -5.17 -8.59
C ALA A 289 28.84 -5.48 -7.23
N PRO A 290 28.10 -6.05 -6.26
CA PRO A 290 28.68 -6.50 -5.00
C PRO A 290 29.62 -7.69 -5.22
N GLU A 291 30.65 -7.83 -4.38
CA GLU A 291 31.51 -9.02 -4.39
C GLU A 291 30.75 -10.30 -3.97
N THR A 292 29.64 -10.12 -3.26
CA THR A 292 28.84 -11.20 -2.67
C THR A 292 27.43 -11.30 -3.23
N LEU A 293 26.90 -12.53 -3.24
CA LEU A 293 25.57 -12.87 -3.72
C LEU A 293 24.68 -13.33 -2.54
N LYS A 294 23.39 -12.98 -2.56
CA LYS A 294 22.43 -13.50 -1.57
C LYS A 294 22.20 -15.00 -1.80
N ILE A 295 22.49 -15.81 -0.80
CA ILE A 295 22.07 -17.22 -0.72
C ILE A 295 20.83 -17.35 0.17
N ALA A 296 19.89 -18.21 -0.24
CA ALA A 296 18.87 -18.78 0.62
C ALA A 296 19.27 -20.19 1.01
N ILE A 297 19.32 -20.47 2.31
CA ILE A 297 19.49 -21.82 2.84
C ILE A 297 18.23 -22.17 3.63
N MET A 298 17.66 -23.34 3.38
CA MET A 298 16.48 -23.84 4.09
C MET A 298 16.82 -25.15 4.79
N ALA A 299 16.37 -25.30 6.03
CA ALA A 299 16.46 -26.54 6.80
C ALA A 299 15.11 -26.87 7.46
N LEU A 300 14.91 -28.10 7.92
CA LEU A 300 13.73 -28.42 8.72
C LEU A 300 13.76 -27.67 10.06
N GLY A 301 12.73 -26.86 10.31
CA GLY A 301 12.59 -26.05 11.52
C GLY A 301 11.83 -26.75 12.66
N GLY A 302 11.34 -27.97 12.44
CA GLY A 302 10.39 -28.67 13.32
C GLY A 302 9.00 -28.75 12.69
N TYR A 303 7.95 -28.72 13.51
CA TYR A 303 6.55 -28.84 13.11
C TYR A 303 5.69 -27.78 13.80
N GLN A 304 4.62 -27.32 13.14
CA GLN A 304 3.60 -26.43 13.71
C GLN A 304 2.21 -27.08 13.69
N ALA A 305 1.35 -26.65 14.61
CA ALA A 305 -0.08 -26.93 14.60
C ALA A 305 -0.85 -25.75 15.19
N GLU A 306 -2.09 -25.57 14.73
CA GLU A 306 -2.92 -24.40 15.04
C GLU A 306 -4.35 -24.81 15.33
N PHE A 307 -4.92 -24.31 16.43
CA PHE A 307 -6.33 -24.48 16.77
C PHE A 307 -6.96 -23.12 17.00
N SER A 308 -8.25 -22.95 16.73
CA SER A 308 -8.95 -21.67 16.93
C SER A 308 -10.26 -21.86 17.65
N VAL A 309 -10.55 -20.97 18.60
CA VAL A 309 -11.87 -20.82 19.23
C VAL A 309 -12.40 -19.41 19.03
N TYR A 310 -13.71 -19.27 18.90
CA TYR A 310 -14.38 -17.98 18.78
C TYR A 310 -14.80 -17.47 20.16
N VAL A 311 -14.61 -16.18 20.40
CA VAL A 311 -14.88 -15.49 21.66
C VAL A 311 -15.84 -14.34 21.40
N THR A 312 -16.97 -14.28 22.13
CA THR A 312 -18.06 -13.35 21.80
C THR A 312 -18.77 -12.80 23.04
N GLY A 313 -19.53 -11.71 22.84
CA GLY A 313 -20.22 -10.95 23.89
C GLY A 313 -19.28 -10.04 24.70
N LEU A 314 -19.62 -9.80 25.97
CA LEU A 314 -18.77 -9.03 26.90
C LEU A 314 -17.48 -9.78 27.27
N ASP A 315 -16.53 -9.05 27.86
CA ASP A 315 -15.34 -9.58 28.55
C ASP A 315 -14.46 -10.51 27.69
N THR A 316 -14.31 -10.18 26.40
CA THR A 316 -13.65 -11.06 25.42
C THR A 316 -12.18 -11.32 25.71
N LYS A 317 -11.48 -10.38 26.36
CA LYS A 317 -10.07 -10.54 26.76
C LYS A 317 -9.94 -11.48 27.95
N GLU A 318 -10.87 -11.37 28.89
CA GLU A 318 -10.96 -12.13 30.13
C GLU A 318 -11.37 -13.58 29.81
N LYS A 319 -12.32 -13.77 28.90
CA LYS A 319 -12.71 -15.08 28.33
C LYS A 319 -11.55 -15.75 27.60
N ALA A 320 -10.85 -15.02 26.73
CA ALA A 320 -9.69 -15.53 26.02
C ALA A 320 -8.56 -15.96 26.98
N ARG A 321 -8.26 -15.10 27.98
CA ARG A 321 -7.28 -15.39 29.04
C ARG A 321 -7.69 -16.57 29.91
N SER A 322 -8.98 -16.77 30.18
CA SER A 322 -9.49 -17.95 30.89
C SER A 322 -9.18 -19.23 30.11
N PHE A 323 -9.51 -19.26 28.81
CA PHE A 323 -9.19 -20.40 27.94
C PHE A 323 -7.69 -20.67 27.82
N GLU A 324 -6.86 -19.62 27.74
CA GLU A 324 -5.40 -19.74 27.82
C GLU A 324 -4.94 -20.41 29.12
N ILE A 325 -5.44 -19.96 30.28
CA ILE A 325 -5.06 -20.50 31.60
C ILE A 325 -5.46 -21.97 31.73
N MET A 326 -6.66 -22.35 31.28
CA MET A 326 -7.10 -23.75 31.24
C MET A 326 -6.20 -24.59 30.32
N SER A 327 -5.96 -24.11 29.10
CA SER A 327 -5.15 -24.80 28.10
C SER A 327 -3.70 -24.99 28.55
N ARG A 328 -3.07 -23.97 29.14
CA ARG A 328 -1.69 -24.04 29.66
C ARG A 328 -1.55 -24.95 30.90
N ARG A 329 -2.64 -25.34 31.57
CA ARG A 329 -2.64 -26.36 32.64
C ARG A 329 -2.69 -27.79 32.08
N MET A 330 -3.30 -27.99 30.91
CA MET A 330 -3.40 -29.31 30.27
C MET A 330 -2.23 -29.59 29.32
N LEU A 331 -1.67 -28.56 28.68
CA LEU A 331 -0.52 -28.66 27.79
C LEU A 331 0.81 -28.53 28.55
N LYS A 332 1.68 -29.54 28.44
CA LYS A 332 3.01 -29.54 29.08
C LYS A 332 3.95 -28.57 28.37
N ARG A 333 4.03 -27.31 28.83
CA ARG A 333 4.78 -26.21 28.19
C ARG A 333 6.22 -26.56 27.78
N ASN A 334 6.91 -27.42 28.51
CA ASN A 334 8.29 -27.84 28.21
C ASN A 334 8.43 -28.77 26.99
N GLN A 335 7.34 -29.28 26.42
CA GLN A 335 7.36 -30.08 25.17
C GLN A 335 7.29 -29.23 23.90
N TYR A 336 7.06 -27.92 24.04
CA TYR A 336 6.85 -26.97 22.96
C TYR A 336 8.05 -26.00 22.87
N GLU A 337 8.46 -25.63 21.67
CA GLU A 337 9.35 -24.49 21.48
C GLU A 337 8.52 -23.20 21.58
N VAL A 338 7.47 -23.11 20.76
CA VAL A 338 6.45 -22.05 20.80
C VAL A 338 5.12 -22.61 21.28
N LEU A 339 4.44 -21.91 22.20
CA LEU A 339 3.05 -22.16 22.56
C LEU A 339 2.40 -20.82 22.94
N ASP A 340 1.65 -20.26 22.00
CA ASP A 340 1.15 -18.88 22.02
C ASP A 340 -0.37 -18.80 21.81
N PHE A 341 -0.98 -17.73 22.32
CA PHE A 341 -2.43 -17.53 22.38
C PHE A 341 -2.78 -16.13 21.86
N GLN A 342 -3.24 -16.07 20.61
CA GLN A 342 -3.33 -14.85 19.82
C GLN A 342 -4.81 -14.49 19.59
N LEU A 343 -5.29 -13.44 20.26
CA LEU A 343 -6.66 -12.94 20.13
C LEU A 343 -6.76 -11.87 19.02
N TYR A 344 -7.60 -12.12 18.02
CA TYR A 344 -7.78 -11.26 16.85
C TYR A 344 -9.10 -10.49 16.86
N GLY A 345 -9.02 -9.27 16.32
CA GLY A 345 -10.16 -8.35 16.22
C GLY A 345 -10.38 -7.54 17.49
N THR A 346 -11.48 -6.80 17.50
CA THR A 346 -11.99 -6.01 18.63
C THR A 346 -13.50 -5.96 18.42
N PRO A 347 -14.33 -6.22 19.44
CA PRO A 347 -15.76 -6.22 19.26
C PRO A 347 -16.21 -4.78 18.97
N LYS A 348 -17.19 -4.63 18.08
CA LYS A 348 -17.81 -3.33 17.83
C LYS A 348 -18.58 -2.88 19.08
N GLU A 349 -18.60 -1.57 19.32
CA GLU A 349 -19.48 -0.94 20.31
C GLU A 349 -20.96 -1.08 19.86
N ASP A 350 -21.82 -1.55 20.76
CA ASP A 350 -23.21 -1.97 20.49
C ASP A 350 -23.38 -2.84 19.21
N PRO A 351 -22.84 -4.08 19.21
CA PRO A 351 -22.79 -4.93 18.03
C PRO A 351 -24.18 -5.45 17.64
N GLN A 352 -24.64 -5.09 16.44
CA GLN A 352 -25.99 -5.40 15.94
C GLN A 352 -26.10 -6.82 15.35
N SER A 353 -25.03 -7.61 15.43
CA SER A 353 -25.01 -9.02 15.02
C SER A 353 -23.89 -9.79 15.72
N GLN A 354 -23.97 -11.13 15.69
CA GLN A 354 -22.90 -12.01 16.17
C GLN A 354 -21.56 -11.77 15.46
N LEU A 355 -21.57 -11.37 14.18
CA LEU A 355 -20.36 -11.09 13.42
C LEU A 355 -19.62 -9.83 13.93
N GLU A 356 -20.37 -8.84 14.41
CA GLU A 356 -19.81 -7.60 14.96
C GLU A 356 -19.27 -7.77 16.39
N SER A 357 -19.67 -8.83 17.11
CA SER A 357 -19.28 -9.11 18.50
C SER A 357 -18.24 -10.22 18.66
N THR A 358 -17.89 -10.94 17.59
CA THR A 358 -17.09 -12.17 17.68
C THR A 358 -15.65 -11.97 17.24
N LEU A 359 -14.73 -12.43 18.09
CA LEU A 359 -13.28 -12.45 17.90
C LEU A 359 -12.82 -13.90 17.70
N GLN A 360 -11.62 -14.09 17.16
CA GLN A 360 -10.98 -15.41 17.06
C GLN A 360 -9.75 -15.46 17.96
N LEU A 361 -9.65 -16.49 18.79
CA LEU A 361 -8.46 -16.83 19.57
C LEU A 361 -7.76 -18.02 18.92
N ARG A 362 -6.61 -17.78 18.29
CA ARG A 362 -5.73 -18.82 17.74
C ARG A 362 -4.77 -19.29 18.82
N VAL A 363 -4.76 -20.59 19.09
CA VAL A 363 -3.70 -21.28 19.81
C VAL A 363 -2.69 -21.75 18.77
N PHE A 364 -1.47 -21.24 18.83
CA PHE A 364 -0.39 -21.57 17.91
C PHE A 364 0.73 -22.31 18.64
N ALA A 365 1.20 -23.42 18.06
CA ALA A 365 2.23 -24.25 18.67
C ALA A 365 3.31 -24.68 17.66
N GLN A 366 4.56 -24.73 18.10
CA GLN A 366 5.69 -25.32 17.38
C GLN A 366 6.46 -26.29 18.27
N ALA A 367 6.89 -27.43 17.74
CA ALA A 367 7.67 -28.45 18.45
C ALA A 367 8.53 -29.29 17.48
N LYS A 368 9.60 -29.92 18.01
CA LYS A 368 10.50 -30.78 17.22
C LYS A 368 9.92 -32.16 16.90
N ASP A 369 9.20 -32.78 17.84
CA ASP A 369 8.52 -34.06 17.63
C ASP A 369 7.06 -33.82 17.21
N PRO A 370 6.63 -34.24 16.00
CA PRO A 370 5.26 -34.04 15.54
C PRO A 370 4.23 -34.77 16.42
N LYS A 371 4.64 -35.80 17.19
CA LYS A 371 3.74 -36.49 18.11
C LYS A 371 3.26 -35.57 19.23
N VAL A 372 4.02 -34.55 19.62
CA VAL A 372 3.58 -33.53 20.61
C VAL A 372 2.38 -32.76 20.08
N LEU A 373 2.37 -32.45 18.78
CA LEU A 373 1.33 -31.70 18.09
C LEU A 373 0.17 -32.57 17.58
N SER A 374 0.22 -33.89 17.81
CA SER A 374 -0.82 -34.81 17.37
C SER A 374 -2.19 -34.51 18.00
N ALA A 375 -3.26 -34.94 17.33
CA ALA A 375 -4.63 -34.71 17.79
C ALA A 375 -4.88 -35.15 19.25
N GLY A 376 -4.24 -36.23 19.72
CA GLY A 376 -4.36 -36.70 21.11
C GLY A 376 -3.52 -35.96 22.15
N ARG A 377 -2.58 -35.08 21.75
CA ARG A 377 -1.64 -34.39 22.66
C ARG A 377 -1.68 -32.85 22.59
N PHE A 378 -2.21 -32.29 21.50
CA PHE A 378 -2.42 -30.86 21.32
C PHE A 378 -3.92 -30.53 21.22
N LEU A 379 -4.61 -31.01 20.18
CA LEU A 379 -6.03 -30.70 19.95
C LEU A 379 -6.95 -31.21 21.07
N GLY A 380 -6.82 -32.48 21.48
CA GLY A 380 -7.65 -33.12 22.50
C GLY A 380 -7.67 -32.35 23.82
N PRO A 381 -6.50 -32.03 24.43
CA PRO A 381 -6.43 -31.16 25.61
C PRO A 381 -7.05 -29.78 25.44
N LEU A 382 -7.01 -29.18 24.24
CA LEU A 382 -7.67 -27.90 23.96
C LEU A 382 -9.20 -28.07 23.87
N MET A 383 -9.68 -29.15 23.24
CA MET A 383 -11.11 -29.47 23.12
C MET A 383 -11.74 -29.94 24.43
N SER A 384 -10.98 -30.53 25.36
CA SER A 384 -11.48 -30.86 26.71
C SER A 384 -11.96 -29.62 27.48
N ASN A 385 -11.50 -28.42 27.11
CA ASN A 385 -11.97 -27.16 27.69
C ASN A 385 -13.27 -26.64 27.05
N GLN A 386 -13.84 -27.30 26.03
CA GLN A 386 -15.04 -26.81 25.32
C GLN A 386 -16.29 -26.75 26.21
N LEU A 387 -16.52 -27.77 27.05
CA LEU A 387 -17.71 -27.86 27.91
C LEU A 387 -17.51 -27.26 29.32
N SER A 388 -16.26 -26.98 29.69
CA SER A 388 -15.87 -26.43 30.99
C SER A 388 -15.35 -24.98 30.91
N GLY A 389 -15.28 -24.42 29.70
CA GLY A 389 -14.72 -23.11 29.40
C GLY A 389 -15.70 -21.95 29.58
N PHE A 390 -15.38 -20.82 28.95
CA PHE A 390 -16.15 -19.60 29.10
C PHE A 390 -17.54 -19.66 28.42
N PRO A 391 -18.56 -18.93 28.92
CA PRO A 391 -19.87 -18.87 28.29
C PRO A 391 -19.81 -18.39 26.83
N GLY A 392 -20.27 -19.24 25.91
CA GLY A 392 -20.25 -18.99 24.46
C GLY A 392 -19.01 -19.52 23.71
N LEU A 393 -18.12 -20.27 24.37
CA LEU A 393 -16.96 -20.90 23.72
C LEU A 393 -17.40 -21.79 22.56
N THR A 394 -17.01 -21.39 21.34
CA THR A 394 -17.32 -22.11 20.09
C THR A 394 -16.02 -22.43 19.36
N PRO A 395 -15.61 -23.71 19.22
CA PRO A 395 -14.40 -24.05 18.48
C PRO A 395 -14.58 -23.87 16.97
N ASN A 396 -13.48 -23.65 16.24
CA ASN A 396 -13.45 -23.92 14.81
C ASN A 396 -13.54 -25.45 14.60
N LEU A 397 -14.41 -25.88 13.69
CA LEU A 397 -14.65 -27.29 13.40
C LEU A 397 -13.77 -27.83 12.26
N ASP A 398 -13.03 -26.95 11.56
CA ASP A 398 -11.96 -27.39 10.65
C ASP A 398 -10.67 -27.67 11.45
N PHE A 399 -10.52 -28.92 11.89
CA PHE A 399 -9.38 -29.37 12.68
C PHE A 399 -8.11 -29.63 11.86
N ARG A 400 -8.13 -29.48 10.52
CA ARG A 400 -6.95 -29.77 9.66
C ARG A 400 -5.75 -28.88 9.96
N THR A 401 -5.99 -27.67 10.50
CA THR A 401 -4.91 -26.78 10.96
C THR A 401 -4.19 -27.30 12.20
N ALA A 402 -4.82 -28.18 12.98
CA ALA A 402 -4.28 -28.77 14.19
C ALA A 402 -3.49 -30.07 13.93
N GLU A 403 -3.35 -30.49 12.67
CA GLU A 403 -2.45 -31.58 12.28
C GLU A 403 -0.99 -31.10 12.21
N PRO A 404 0.02 -31.92 12.58
CA PRO A 404 1.42 -31.51 12.55
C PRO A 404 1.95 -31.24 11.14
N LYS A 405 2.13 -29.96 10.79
CA LYS A 405 2.71 -29.50 9.52
C LYS A 405 4.20 -29.21 9.69
N SER A 406 5.06 -29.76 8.82
CA SER A 406 6.50 -29.44 8.83
C SER A 406 6.78 -27.96 8.56
N ILE A 407 7.71 -27.38 9.31
CA ILE A 407 8.22 -26.01 9.15
C ILE A 407 9.56 -26.06 8.40
N CYS A 408 9.83 -25.08 7.54
CA CYS A 408 11.18 -24.82 7.04
C CYS A 408 11.72 -23.54 7.70
N THR A 409 12.86 -23.65 8.39
CA THR A 409 13.60 -22.49 8.87
C THR A 409 14.47 -21.93 7.73
N TYR A 410 14.64 -20.62 7.72
CA TYR A 410 15.37 -19.89 6.69
C TYR A 410 16.65 -19.25 7.26
N PHE A 411 17.75 -19.36 6.50
CA PHE A 411 18.96 -18.58 6.72
C PHE A 411 19.26 -17.74 5.46
N PRO A 412 19.13 -16.41 5.53
CA PRO A 412 19.60 -15.50 4.49
C PRO A 412 21.10 -15.24 4.69
N GLY A 413 21.92 -15.67 3.73
CA GLY A 413 23.37 -15.46 3.75
C GLY A 413 23.87 -14.59 2.60
N LEU A 414 25.12 -14.18 2.70
CA LEU A 414 25.96 -13.66 1.63
C LEU A 414 27.13 -14.64 1.42
N ILE A 415 27.43 -14.95 0.16
CA ILE A 415 28.58 -15.76 -0.26
C ILE A 415 29.37 -15.00 -1.32
N ASN A 416 30.69 -15.23 -1.44
CA ASN A 416 31.45 -14.63 -2.54
C ASN A 416 30.98 -15.17 -3.91
N GLN A 417 30.83 -14.30 -4.91
CA GLN A 417 30.29 -14.68 -6.22
C GLN A 417 31.08 -15.76 -6.96
N LYS A 418 32.37 -15.95 -6.64
CA LYS A 418 33.26 -16.97 -7.23
C LYS A 418 32.72 -18.41 -7.12
N HIS A 419 31.84 -18.67 -6.15
CA HIS A 419 31.23 -19.98 -5.91
C HIS A 419 30.03 -20.29 -6.81
N VAL A 420 29.52 -19.31 -7.57
CA VAL A 420 28.37 -19.46 -8.48
C VAL A 420 28.86 -19.44 -9.93
N GLN A 421 28.64 -20.53 -10.67
CA GLN A 421 29.02 -20.65 -12.08
C GLN A 421 27.81 -20.99 -12.94
N GLN A 422 27.14 -19.96 -13.45
CA GLN A 422 25.92 -20.12 -14.23
C GLN A 422 26.21 -20.60 -15.66
N ARG A 423 25.36 -21.52 -16.14
CA ARG A 423 25.40 -22.10 -17.49
C ARG A 423 24.02 -22.03 -18.11
N VAL A 424 23.97 -21.62 -19.37
CA VAL A 424 22.76 -21.67 -20.21
C VAL A 424 22.85 -22.91 -21.10
N TYR A 425 21.80 -23.72 -21.08
CA TYR A 425 21.65 -24.88 -21.96
C TYR A 425 20.54 -24.58 -22.97
N PHE A 426 20.85 -24.72 -24.25
CA PHE A 426 19.87 -24.59 -25.33
C PHE A 426 19.41 -25.97 -25.79
N PHE A 427 18.09 -26.16 -25.93
CA PHE A 427 17.58 -27.36 -26.58
C PHE A 427 17.91 -27.34 -28.08
N SER A 428 18.58 -28.41 -28.51
CA SER A 428 18.83 -28.76 -29.90
C SER A 428 17.87 -29.87 -30.33
N ALA A 429 17.65 -30.02 -31.64
CA ALA A 429 16.87 -31.13 -32.22
C ALA A 429 17.76 -32.34 -32.58
N GLU A 430 19.08 -32.14 -32.54
CA GLU A 430 20.14 -33.14 -32.57
C GLU A 430 20.72 -33.19 -31.14
N ASP A 431 20.98 -34.36 -30.56
CA ASP A 431 21.16 -34.56 -29.10
C ASP A 431 22.34 -33.81 -28.41
N ASP A 432 23.14 -33.03 -29.15
CA ASP A 432 24.15 -32.13 -28.59
C ASP A 432 23.50 -30.92 -27.87
N GLU A 433 23.32 -31.05 -26.55
CA GLU A 433 22.99 -29.94 -25.65
C GLU A 433 24.06 -28.83 -25.71
N LYS A 434 23.80 -27.77 -26.49
CA LYS A 434 24.72 -26.64 -26.57
C LYS A 434 24.71 -25.83 -25.26
N CYS A 435 25.64 -26.17 -24.38
CA CYS A 435 25.98 -25.42 -23.19
C CYS A 435 26.77 -24.14 -23.55
N VAL A 436 26.42 -23.03 -22.92
CA VAL A 436 27.16 -21.77 -22.94
C VAL A 436 27.36 -21.32 -21.50
N SER A 437 28.60 -21.07 -21.09
CA SER A 437 28.87 -20.42 -19.80
C SER A 437 28.31 -19.00 -19.82
N VAL A 438 27.57 -18.62 -18.77
CA VAL A 438 27.28 -17.21 -18.53
C VAL A 438 28.63 -16.58 -18.13
N PRO A 439 29.13 -15.56 -18.84
CA PRO A 439 30.30 -14.84 -18.37
C PRO A 439 29.92 -14.15 -17.05
N LEU A 440 30.52 -14.61 -15.94
CA LEU A 440 30.56 -13.82 -14.73
C LEU A 440 31.08 -12.44 -15.11
N HIS A 441 30.31 -11.40 -14.78
CA HIS A 441 30.81 -10.04 -14.92
C HIS A 441 32.11 -9.96 -14.11
N GLN A 442 33.23 -9.63 -14.75
CA GLN A 442 34.49 -9.50 -14.03
C GLN A 442 34.31 -8.39 -12.99
N ALA A 443 34.26 -8.81 -11.73
CA ALA A 443 34.26 -7.93 -10.59
C ALA A 443 35.63 -7.25 -10.50
N TYR A 444 35.81 -6.22 -11.33
CA TYR A 444 36.82 -5.18 -11.15
C TYR A 444 36.44 -4.36 -9.92
N THR A 445 36.52 -5.02 -8.76
CA THR A 445 36.32 -4.43 -7.44
C THR A 445 37.69 -4.31 -6.77
N PRO A 446 38.45 -3.23 -7.03
CA PRO A 446 39.62 -2.91 -6.23
C PRO A 446 39.17 -2.46 -4.83
N VAL A 447 38.86 -3.43 -3.96
CA VAL A 447 38.43 -3.31 -2.55
C VAL A 447 37.57 -2.06 -2.30
N HIS A 448 36.49 -1.91 -3.09
CA HIS A 448 35.59 -0.79 -2.93
C HIS A 448 34.61 -1.06 -1.79
N GLN A 449 34.68 -0.24 -0.75
CA GLN A 449 33.68 -0.23 0.31
C GLN A 449 32.30 0.00 -0.31
N LEU A 450 31.43 -1.01 -0.22
CA LEU A 450 30.03 -0.90 -0.64
C LEU A 450 29.35 0.22 0.17
N PRO A 451 28.42 0.98 -0.43
CA PRO A 451 27.75 2.05 0.29
C PRO A 451 26.89 1.45 1.41
N ASN A 452 27.09 1.90 2.65
CA ASN A 452 26.21 1.54 3.77
C ASN A 452 24.80 2.09 3.50
N GLN A 453 23.76 1.39 3.96
CA GLN A 453 22.42 1.99 4.01
C GLN A 453 22.46 3.23 4.91
N LEU A 454 21.65 4.23 4.55
CA LEU A 454 21.53 5.46 5.33
C LEU A 454 20.38 5.32 6.33
N ASP A 455 20.69 5.35 7.62
CA ASP A 455 19.72 5.61 8.70
C ASP A 455 19.86 7.07 9.16
N TYR A 456 18.76 7.84 9.10
CA TYR A 456 18.75 9.25 9.51
C TYR A 456 17.37 9.78 9.91
N GLN A 457 17.38 10.69 10.89
CA GLN A 457 16.25 11.58 11.18
C GLN A 457 16.25 12.77 10.19
N PRO A 458 15.14 13.52 10.03
CA PRO A 458 15.10 14.65 9.10
C PRO A 458 16.15 15.70 9.48
N ALA A 459 17.01 16.09 8.53
CA ALA A 459 18.12 17.02 8.79
C ALA A 459 17.65 18.43 9.22
N GLN A 460 16.46 18.83 8.77
CA GLN A 460 15.78 20.07 9.17
C GLN A 460 14.28 19.77 9.32
N PRO A 461 13.81 19.32 10.51
CA PRO A 461 12.39 19.06 10.74
C PRO A 461 11.63 20.39 10.90
N VAL A 462 10.45 20.48 10.31
CA VAL A 462 9.57 21.64 10.43
C VAL A 462 8.79 21.52 11.76
N PRO A 463 8.74 22.56 12.61
CA PRO A 463 8.07 22.47 13.90
C PRO A 463 6.59 22.10 13.74
N MET A 464 6.13 21.06 14.44
CA MET A 464 4.76 20.53 14.31
C MET A 464 3.66 21.55 14.62
N SER A 465 3.97 22.60 15.38
CA SER A 465 3.08 23.73 15.68
C SER A 465 2.87 24.68 14.50
N SER A 466 3.78 24.72 13.51
CA SER A 466 3.71 25.66 12.38
C SER A 466 2.68 25.27 11.31
N PHE A 467 2.26 24.01 11.26
CA PHE A 467 1.24 23.53 10.33
C PHE A 467 -0.18 23.99 10.70
N GLY A 468 -0.44 24.30 11.97
CA GLY A 468 -1.75 24.71 12.50
C GLY A 468 -2.28 23.82 13.62
N PRO A 469 -3.60 23.91 13.94
CA PRO A 469 -4.22 23.17 15.05
C PRO A 469 -4.42 21.69 14.73
N ASN A 470 -4.24 20.83 15.74
CA ASN A 470 -4.26 19.37 15.57
C ASN A 470 -5.57 18.71 16.06
N VAL A 471 -5.95 17.57 15.48
CA VAL A 471 -7.09 16.72 15.85
C VAL A 471 -6.73 15.24 15.67
N LYS A 472 -7.09 14.38 16.63
CA LYS A 472 -6.79 12.94 16.57
C LYS A 472 -7.62 12.19 15.52
N ALA A 473 -6.96 11.45 14.62
CA ALA A 473 -7.57 10.63 13.57
C ALA A 473 -6.63 9.48 13.10
N PRO A 474 -7.12 8.44 12.39
CA PRO A 474 -6.29 7.34 11.86
C PRO A 474 -5.32 7.78 10.74
N LEU A 475 -4.04 7.40 10.83
CA LEU A 475 -2.99 7.86 9.89
C LEU A 475 -3.31 7.59 8.41
N GLY A 476 -3.96 6.47 8.12
CA GLY A 476 -4.38 6.09 6.77
C GLY A 476 -5.36 7.06 6.07
N LEU A 477 -5.89 8.07 6.76
CA LEU A 477 -6.78 9.08 6.15
C LEU A 477 -6.07 10.11 5.25
N ALA A 478 -4.75 10.30 5.40
CA ALA A 478 -3.96 11.17 4.49
C ALA A 478 -2.58 10.62 4.12
N VAL A 479 -2.28 9.37 4.50
CA VAL A 479 -1.01 8.70 4.20
C VAL A 479 -1.30 7.33 3.61
N PHE A 480 -0.84 7.12 2.38
CA PHE A 480 -0.78 5.80 1.80
C PHE A 480 0.45 5.08 2.32
N ALA A 481 0.29 3.78 2.59
CA ALA A 481 1.33 2.90 3.07
C ALA A 481 1.51 1.72 2.12
N ARG A 482 2.76 1.40 1.81
CA ARG A 482 3.16 0.07 1.32
C ARG A 482 3.93 -0.62 2.43
N SER A 483 3.69 -1.91 2.61
CA SER A 483 4.56 -2.75 3.42
C SER A 483 4.67 -4.14 2.80
N GLY A 484 5.71 -4.86 3.20
CA GLY A 484 6.00 -6.24 2.83
C GLY A 484 7.11 -6.81 3.72
N ASP A 485 7.36 -8.12 3.63
CA ASP A 485 8.55 -8.72 4.22
C ASP A 485 9.80 -8.48 3.33
N LYS A 486 10.97 -8.89 3.82
CA LYS A 486 12.14 -9.20 2.99
C LYS A 486 12.93 -10.33 3.65
N GLY A 487 12.25 -11.47 3.85
CA GLY A 487 12.65 -12.54 4.74
C GLY A 487 12.33 -12.18 6.20
N ALA A 488 13.34 -12.15 7.07
CA ALA A 488 13.17 -11.87 8.51
C ALA A 488 12.66 -10.45 8.86
N ASN A 489 12.76 -9.50 7.93
CA ASN A 489 12.52 -8.06 8.16
C ASN A 489 11.19 -7.61 7.52
N VAL A 490 10.62 -6.49 8.00
CA VAL A 490 9.48 -5.82 7.37
C VAL A 490 9.91 -4.44 6.87
N ASN A 491 9.58 -4.12 5.62
CA ASN A 491 9.74 -2.79 5.03
C ASN A 491 8.40 -2.04 5.03
N ILE A 492 8.44 -0.73 5.27
CA ILE A 492 7.25 0.12 5.39
C ILE A 492 7.53 1.48 4.74
N GLY A 493 7.01 1.67 3.52
CA GLY A 493 7.03 2.93 2.79
C GLY A 493 5.78 3.76 3.04
N LEU A 494 5.96 5.04 3.39
CA LEU A 494 4.89 5.95 3.80
C LEU A 494 4.95 7.24 2.98
N PHE A 495 3.83 7.62 2.37
CA PHE A 495 3.74 8.78 1.51
C PHE A 495 2.34 9.40 1.47
N THR A 496 2.25 10.72 1.29
CA THR A 496 0.95 11.41 1.15
C THR A 496 0.44 11.35 -0.30
N PRO A 497 -0.88 11.20 -0.53
CA PRO A 497 -1.47 11.27 -1.87
C PRO A 497 -1.18 12.59 -2.58
N ARG A 498 -1.00 12.52 -3.90
CA ARG A 498 -0.80 13.69 -4.77
C ARG A 498 -1.99 14.68 -4.72
N GLY A 499 -1.76 15.94 -5.09
CA GLY A 499 -2.76 17.00 -5.11
C GLY A 499 -2.22 18.34 -4.59
N LEU A 500 -3.04 19.13 -3.89
CA LEU A 500 -2.57 20.40 -3.31
C LEU A 500 -1.58 20.19 -2.15
N TYR A 501 -0.72 21.19 -1.94
CA TYR A 501 0.22 21.33 -0.81
C TYR A 501 1.23 20.17 -0.65
N GLU A 502 1.76 19.60 -1.74
CA GLU A 502 2.61 18.39 -1.70
C GLU A 502 3.89 18.55 -0.87
N SER A 503 4.56 19.71 -0.96
CA SER A 503 5.75 20.00 -0.15
C SER A 503 5.41 20.10 1.34
N GLU A 504 4.38 20.88 1.71
CA GLU A 504 3.91 21.01 3.10
C GLU A 504 3.48 19.65 3.68
N LYS A 505 2.79 18.82 2.89
CA LYS A 505 2.41 17.45 3.25
C LYS A 505 3.62 16.56 3.53
N TYR A 506 4.66 16.63 2.70
CA TYR A 506 5.89 15.85 2.89
C TYR A 506 6.70 16.36 4.08
N ASP A 507 6.81 17.67 4.27
CA ASP A 507 7.43 18.29 5.43
C ASP A 507 6.72 17.93 6.73
N TRP A 508 5.38 17.92 6.74
CA TRP A 508 4.57 17.41 7.85
C TRP A 508 4.86 15.93 8.11
N LEU A 509 4.82 15.09 7.07
CA LEU A 509 5.01 13.65 7.21
C LEU A 509 6.39 13.31 7.77
N ARG A 510 7.46 13.94 7.24
CA ARG A 510 8.85 13.66 7.67
C ARG A 510 9.15 14.18 9.06
N SER A 511 8.57 15.31 9.45
CA SER A 511 8.74 15.91 10.78
C SER A 511 7.93 15.18 11.85
N LEU A 512 6.77 14.61 11.49
CA LEU A 512 5.94 13.78 12.37
C LEU A 512 6.54 12.37 12.57
N LEU A 513 6.99 11.72 11.49
CA LEU A 513 7.45 10.33 11.52
C LEU A 513 8.98 10.25 11.68
N THR A 514 9.43 10.51 12.91
CA THR A 514 10.76 10.12 13.41
C THR A 514 10.77 8.64 13.81
N THR A 515 11.95 8.02 13.96
CA THR A 515 12.05 6.61 14.41
C THR A 515 11.45 6.41 15.81
N GLU A 516 11.56 7.40 16.70
CA GLU A 516 10.91 7.36 18.01
C GLU A 516 9.38 7.42 17.90
N LYS A 517 8.83 8.31 17.05
CA LYS A 517 7.38 8.31 16.80
C LYS A 517 6.92 6.99 16.19
N PHE A 518 7.73 6.39 15.34
CA PHE A 518 7.47 5.07 14.74
C PHE A 518 7.47 3.94 15.77
N ARG A 519 8.39 3.95 16.75
CA ARG A 519 8.34 3.02 17.90
C ARG A 519 7.06 3.17 18.71
N GLN A 520 6.65 4.41 19.03
CA GLN A 520 5.39 4.68 19.73
C GLN A 520 4.15 4.21 18.97
N LEU A 521 4.19 4.21 17.63
CA LEU A 521 3.10 3.71 16.77
C LEU A 521 3.01 2.18 16.82
N LEU A 522 4.13 1.48 16.69
CA LEU A 522 4.19 0.02 16.73
C LEU A 522 3.86 -0.56 18.12
N ALA A 523 4.06 0.24 19.18
CA ALA A 523 3.60 -0.03 20.54
C ALA A 523 4.05 -1.39 21.11
N ARG A 524 3.20 -2.42 21.04
CA ARG A 524 3.47 -3.78 21.56
C ARG A 524 3.92 -4.78 20.50
N GLU A 525 3.96 -4.41 19.22
CA GLU A 525 4.50 -5.27 18.16
C GLU A 525 6.03 -5.36 18.16
N ILE A 526 6.70 -4.46 18.91
CA ILE A 526 8.14 -4.34 19.03
C ILE A 526 8.59 -4.35 20.50
N THR A 527 9.89 -4.54 20.71
CA THR A 527 10.59 -4.43 22.00
C THR A 527 11.59 -3.27 21.97
N PRO A 528 12.15 -2.82 23.11
CA PRO A 528 13.19 -1.79 23.15
C PRO A 528 14.43 -2.12 22.31
N GLU A 529 14.75 -3.42 22.18
CA GLU A 529 15.89 -3.95 21.43
C GLU A 529 15.60 -4.14 19.93
N THR A 530 14.38 -3.87 19.48
CA THR A 530 13.99 -4.02 18.07
C THR A 530 14.67 -2.94 17.23
N ASP A 531 15.53 -3.38 16.31
CA ASP A 531 16.32 -2.53 15.41
C ASP A 531 15.45 -1.96 14.27
N ILE A 532 15.55 -0.65 14.04
CA ILE A 532 14.71 0.08 13.08
C ILE A 532 15.52 1.16 12.35
N GLU A 533 15.78 0.93 11.05
CA GLU A 533 16.39 1.90 10.13
C GLU A 533 15.32 2.83 9.52
N ARG A 534 15.66 4.10 9.27
CA ARG A 534 14.81 5.11 8.63
C ARG A 534 15.57 5.88 7.53
N CYS A 535 14.99 5.95 6.32
CA CYS A 535 15.48 6.82 5.26
C CYS A 535 14.36 7.58 4.55
N GLU A 536 14.73 8.59 3.75
CA GLU A 536 13.80 9.40 2.97
C GLU A 536 14.13 9.34 1.46
N PHE A 537 13.10 9.48 0.63
CA PHE A 537 13.20 9.61 -0.82
C PHE A 537 12.56 10.95 -1.26
N PRO A 538 13.26 12.10 -1.13
CA PRO A 538 12.61 13.42 -1.17
C PRO A 538 11.94 13.76 -2.50
N ARG A 539 12.51 13.31 -3.63
CA ARG A 539 12.00 13.58 -4.98
C ARG A 539 10.70 12.84 -5.33
N ILE A 540 10.40 11.76 -4.60
CA ILE A 540 9.11 11.06 -4.64
C ILE A 540 8.33 11.26 -3.33
N GLN A 541 8.76 12.21 -2.48
CA GLN A 541 8.09 12.64 -1.25
C GLN A 541 7.64 11.45 -0.37
N ALA A 542 8.57 10.55 -0.06
CA ALA A 542 8.31 9.34 0.72
C ALA A 542 9.33 9.17 1.84
N ILE A 543 8.90 8.47 2.90
CA ILE A 543 9.72 7.99 4.01
C ILE A 543 9.67 6.47 3.97
N HIS A 544 10.75 5.82 4.37
CA HIS A 544 10.84 4.38 4.41
C HIS A 544 11.47 3.92 5.73
N PHE A 545 10.87 2.90 6.35
CA PHE A 545 11.36 2.24 7.55
C PHE A 545 11.64 0.76 7.27
N VAL A 546 12.66 0.21 7.92
CA VAL A 546 12.89 -1.24 7.99
C VAL A 546 12.88 -1.67 9.45
N ILE A 547 12.07 -2.67 9.78
CA ILE A 547 12.05 -3.33 11.09
C ILE A 547 12.78 -4.67 10.94
N HIS A 548 13.87 -4.88 11.69
CA HIS A 548 14.70 -6.08 11.51
C HIS A 548 14.23 -7.24 12.40
N GLY A 549 14.23 -8.45 11.86
CA GLY A 549 13.99 -9.69 12.63
C GLY A 549 12.56 -9.94 13.14
N ILE A 550 11.60 -9.02 12.94
CA ILE A 550 10.23 -9.09 13.49
C ILE A 550 9.39 -10.28 12.97
N LEU A 551 9.80 -10.92 11.86
CA LEU A 551 9.19 -12.14 11.31
C LEU A 551 9.97 -13.42 11.69
N GLY A 552 10.94 -13.34 12.60
CA GLY A 552 11.79 -14.47 12.97
C GLY A 552 12.68 -14.90 11.81
N ALA A 553 12.57 -16.15 11.36
CA ALA A 553 13.25 -16.65 10.16
C ALA A 553 12.30 -16.70 8.96
N GLY A 554 11.71 -15.54 8.62
CA GLY A 554 10.92 -15.31 7.40
C GLY A 554 9.57 -16.03 7.33
N VAL A 555 8.89 -15.84 6.20
CA VAL A 555 7.51 -16.28 5.93
C VAL A 555 7.28 -17.76 6.27
N SER A 556 8.26 -18.61 5.95
CA SER A 556 8.19 -20.07 6.10
C SER A 556 8.23 -20.57 7.55
N SER A 557 8.55 -19.72 8.54
CA SER A 557 8.64 -20.09 9.95
C SER A 557 8.01 -19.10 10.95
N SER A 558 7.54 -17.94 10.48
CA SER A 558 6.95 -16.88 11.33
C SER A 558 5.80 -17.40 12.20
N VAL A 559 5.80 -16.98 13.46
CA VAL A 559 4.76 -17.31 14.45
C VAL A 559 3.56 -16.35 14.40
N LYS A 560 3.76 -15.16 13.80
CA LYS A 560 2.72 -14.14 13.60
C LYS A 560 1.77 -14.58 12.49
N MET A 561 0.50 -14.21 12.59
CA MET A 561 -0.49 -14.40 11.53
C MET A 561 -0.15 -13.61 10.26
N ASP A 562 0.37 -12.38 10.44
CA ASP A 562 0.94 -11.58 9.34
C ASP A 562 2.39 -12.01 9.05
N ALA A 563 2.54 -13.15 8.38
CA ALA A 563 3.85 -13.65 7.96
C ALA A 563 4.50 -12.83 6.82
N LEU A 564 3.78 -11.88 6.21
CA LEU A 564 4.19 -11.08 5.05
C LEU A 564 4.36 -9.58 5.37
N GLY A 565 4.20 -9.16 6.62
CA GLY A 565 4.29 -7.74 7.02
C GLY A 565 3.20 -6.83 6.42
N HIS A 566 2.13 -7.38 5.83
CA HIS A 566 1.10 -6.62 5.11
C HIS A 566 0.16 -5.82 6.03
N HIS A 567 0.01 -6.22 7.31
CA HIS A 567 -0.85 -5.57 8.30
C HIS A 567 -0.14 -4.44 9.09
N PHE A 568 1.17 -4.24 8.90
CA PHE A 568 1.90 -3.08 9.45
C PHE A 568 1.51 -1.74 8.80
N ARG A 569 0.54 -1.73 7.88
CA ARG A 569 -0.17 -0.53 7.42
C ARG A 569 -0.87 0.12 8.61
N LEU A 570 -0.33 1.27 9.03
CA LEU A 570 -0.57 1.91 10.32
C LEU A 570 -2.05 2.27 10.58
N ALA A 571 -2.83 1.31 11.09
CA ALA A 571 -4.22 1.46 11.53
C ALA A 571 -4.33 2.21 12.89
N ILE A 572 -3.46 3.20 13.11
CA ILE A 572 -3.20 3.83 14.40
C ILE A 572 -3.63 5.30 14.36
N SER A 573 -4.21 5.78 15.47
CA SER A 573 -4.71 7.16 15.57
C SER A 573 -3.63 8.13 16.05
N LEU A 574 -3.27 9.07 15.19
CA LEU A 574 -2.34 10.17 15.44
C LEU A 574 -3.05 11.51 15.49
N ASP A 575 -2.39 12.53 16.02
CA ASP A 575 -2.86 13.91 15.99
C ASP A 575 -2.49 14.53 14.63
N PHE A 576 -3.47 14.59 13.74
CA PHE A 576 -3.35 15.24 12.42
C PHE A 576 -3.37 16.74 12.58
N CYS A 577 -2.56 17.47 11.81
CA CYS A 577 -2.86 18.88 11.58
C CYS A 577 -4.14 18.99 10.75
N VAL A 578 -5.12 19.74 11.25
CA VAL A 578 -6.36 20.00 10.53
C VAL A 578 -6.50 21.50 10.32
N ARG A 579 -5.79 21.99 9.30
CA ARG A 579 -6.09 23.24 8.62
C ARG A 579 -7.43 23.13 7.92
N THR A 580 -8.52 23.23 8.69
CA THR A 580 -9.86 23.46 8.13
C THR A 580 -9.78 24.73 7.30
N GLY A 581 -10.10 24.65 6.00
CA GLY A 581 -10.57 25.83 5.28
C GLY A 581 -11.71 26.45 6.11
N GLY A 582 -11.73 27.79 6.23
CA GLY A 582 -12.42 28.54 7.29
C GLY A 582 -13.95 28.53 7.26
N VAL A 583 -14.56 27.38 7.02
CA VAL A 583 -15.99 27.14 6.86
C VAL A 583 -16.62 26.82 8.20
N SER A 584 -17.46 27.72 8.71
CA SER A 584 -18.35 27.45 9.83
C SER A 584 -19.70 26.97 9.31
N VAL A 585 -20.29 25.96 9.95
CA VAL A 585 -21.58 25.38 9.55
C VAL A 585 -22.51 25.32 10.76
N LEU A 586 -23.73 25.83 10.59
CA LEU A 586 -24.80 25.87 11.58
C LEU A 586 -25.98 25.03 11.09
N SER A 587 -26.30 23.93 11.77
CA SER A 587 -27.53 23.18 11.55
C SER A 587 -28.73 23.93 12.15
N LEU A 588 -29.83 23.99 11.41
CA LEU A 588 -31.14 24.40 11.89
C LEU A 588 -31.96 23.13 12.11
N ASP A 589 -31.88 22.62 13.33
CA ASP A 589 -32.63 21.44 13.73
C ASP A 589 -34.07 21.84 14.10
N ARG A 590 -35.04 20.95 13.86
CA ARG A 590 -36.44 21.21 14.25
C ARG A 590 -36.57 21.18 15.78
N ALA A 591 -37.08 22.27 16.36
CA ALA A 591 -37.41 22.29 17.79
C ALA A 591 -38.44 21.23 18.18
N THR A 592 -38.16 20.50 19.25
CA THR A 592 -39.06 19.56 19.92
C THR A 592 -39.56 20.15 21.23
N VAL A 593 -40.78 19.82 21.63
CA VAL A 593 -41.37 20.31 22.87
C VAL A 593 -40.85 19.44 24.02
N ASN A 594 -40.12 20.05 24.95
CA ASN A 594 -39.63 19.51 26.24
C ASN A 594 -38.30 18.73 26.28
N ASP A 595 -37.42 18.79 25.26
CA ASP A 595 -36.09 18.14 25.32
C ASP A 595 -34.90 19.12 25.31
N VAL A 596 -33.93 18.86 26.18
CA VAL A 596 -32.59 19.50 26.16
C VAL A 596 -31.80 18.96 24.95
N PRO A 597 -31.00 19.77 24.21
CA PRO A 597 -30.28 19.28 23.04
C PRO A 597 -29.27 18.16 23.32
N VAL A 598 -29.66 16.91 23.05
CA VAL A 598 -28.80 15.74 23.17
C VAL A 598 -27.71 15.76 22.08
N ARG A 599 -26.45 15.60 22.50
CA ARG A 599 -25.28 15.57 21.60
C ARG A 599 -25.33 14.31 20.72
N THR A 600 -25.60 14.49 19.43
CA THR A 600 -25.72 13.36 18.50
C THR A 600 -24.40 12.64 18.24
N SER A 601 -24.48 11.33 18.03
CA SER A 601 -23.38 10.45 17.61
C SER A 601 -23.20 10.38 16.09
N ASP A 602 -23.97 11.12 15.28
CA ASP A 602 -23.82 11.17 13.83
C ASP A 602 -22.46 11.77 13.43
N LEU A 603 -21.69 11.03 12.64
CA LEU A 603 -20.37 11.48 12.19
C LEU A 603 -20.48 12.61 11.13
N LEU A 604 -21.63 12.72 10.45
CA LEU A 604 -21.91 13.73 9.43
C LEU A 604 -22.25 15.12 10.03
N THR A 605 -22.41 15.22 11.35
CA THR A 605 -22.61 16.49 12.07
C THR A 605 -21.36 16.99 12.81
N ARG A 606 -20.22 16.28 12.69
CA ARG A 606 -18.94 16.73 13.28
C ARG A 606 -18.58 18.14 12.79
N LYS A 607 -18.06 18.97 13.71
CA LYS A 607 -17.69 20.38 13.49
C LYS A 607 -18.82 21.32 13.03
N LYS A 608 -20.09 20.90 13.07
CA LYS A 608 -21.24 21.77 12.89
C LYS A 608 -21.72 22.27 14.25
N SER A 609 -22.00 23.56 14.35
CA SER A 609 -22.88 24.10 15.40
C SER A 609 -24.31 23.67 15.10
N SER A 610 -25.21 23.69 16.09
CA SER A 610 -26.64 23.50 15.85
C SER A 610 -27.47 24.41 16.77
N ILE A 611 -28.60 24.90 16.25
CA ILE A 611 -29.67 25.52 17.02
C ILE A 611 -31.00 24.86 16.66
N GLN A 612 -31.89 24.75 17.66
CA GLN A 612 -33.27 24.34 17.43
C GLN A 612 -34.12 25.53 17.00
N VAL A 613 -34.83 25.41 15.87
CA VAL A 613 -35.74 26.45 15.37
C VAL A 613 -37.11 25.84 15.08
N ASN A 614 -38.17 26.53 15.50
CA ASN A 614 -39.54 26.20 15.10
C ASN A 614 -39.96 27.05 13.91
N LEU A 615 -39.79 26.52 12.69
CA LEU A 615 -40.16 27.18 11.43
C LEU A 615 -41.68 27.38 11.24
N LYS A 616 -42.54 26.93 12.17
CA LYS A 616 -43.98 27.24 12.16
C LYS A 616 -44.33 28.54 12.89
N ASN A 617 -43.40 29.12 13.66
CA ASN A 617 -43.62 30.32 14.45
C ASN A 617 -42.93 31.51 13.75
N GLU A 618 -43.58 32.68 13.75
CA GLU A 618 -43.03 33.89 13.12
C GLU A 618 -41.63 34.26 13.62
N GLY A 619 -41.36 34.10 14.92
CA GLY A 619 -40.02 34.32 15.49
C GLY A 619 -38.95 33.37 14.94
N GLY A 620 -39.31 32.13 14.60
CA GLY A 620 -38.40 31.17 13.97
C GLY A 620 -38.15 31.51 12.49
N ILE A 621 -39.20 31.92 11.77
CA ILE A 621 -39.10 32.43 10.39
C ILE A 621 -38.23 33.70 10.34
N ARG A 622 -38.42 34.61 11.29
CA ARG A 622 -37.61 35.83 11.45
C ARG A 622 -36.15 35.50 11.73
N LEU A 623 -35.86 34.58 12.65
CA LEU A 623 -34.49 34.16 12.96
C LEU A 623 -33.76 33.62 11.71
N VAL A 624 -34.43 32.83 10.86
CA VAL A 624 -33.82 32.37 9.60
C VAL A 624 -33.60 33.53 8.62
N LYS A 625 -34.53 34.49 8.53
CA LYS A 625 -34.36 35.70 7.70
C LYS A 625 -33.25 36.62 8.18
N ASP A 626 -33.02 36.70 9.48
CA ASP A 626 -31.94 37.50 10.07
C ASP A 626 -30.58 36.78 9.92
N LEU A 627 -30.53 35.45 10.07
CA LEU A 627 -29.34 34.65 9.74
C LEU A 627 -28.99 34.70 8.24
N ALA A 628 -29.98 34.67 7.34
CA ALA A 628 -29.77 34.66 5.89
C ALA A 628 -29.00 35.90 5.35
N LYS A 629 -29.00 37.01 6.10
CA LYS A 629 -28.25 38.24 5.79
C LYS A 629 -26.74 38.12 5.99
N GLU A 630 -26.32 37.21 6.87
CA GLU A 630 -24.98 37.17 7.47
C GLU A 630 -24.12 36.02 6.93
N VAL A 631 -24.61 35.28 5.93
CA VAL A 631 -24.12 33.94 5.58
C VAL A 631 -24.06 33.73 4.07
N ASP A 632 -23.08 32.96 3.62
CA ASP A 632 -22.75 32.79 2.20
C ASP A 632 -23.60 31.70 1.52
N THR A 633 -24.07 30.72 2.28
CA THR A 633 -24.86 29.60 1.73
C THR A 633 -25.91 29.09 2.72
N LEU A 634 -27.11 28.81 2.21
CA LEU A 634 -28.18 28.11 2.91
C LEU A 634 -28.54 26.84 2.12
N ILE A 635 -28.61 25.71 2.81
CA ILE A 635 -28.90 24.38 2.27
C ILE A 635 -30.29 23.96 2.74
N ASP A 636 -31.18 23.70 1.79
CA ASP A 636 -32.56 23.28 2.01
C ASP A 636 -32.81 21.83 1.55
N PRO A 637 -32.99 20.87 2.46
CA PRO A 637 -33.36 19.49 2.14
C PRO A 637 -34.88 19.22 2.18
N PHE A 638 -35.73 20.25 2.20
CA PHE A 638 -37.19 20.06 2.15
C PHE A 638 -37.69 19.79 0.73
N ARG A 639 -38.99 19.47 0.60
CA ARG A 639 -39.66 19.32 -0.70
C ARG A 639 -39.91 20.71 -1.32
N PRO A 640 -40.02 20.83 -2.66
CA PRO A 640 -40.33 22.10 -3.31
C PRO A 640 -41.63 22.70 -2.76
N GLY A 641 -41.68 24.01 -2.56
CA GLY A 641 -42.84 24.68 -1.98
C GLY A 641 -42.96 24.60 -0.45
N VAL A 642 -41.98 24.04 0.27
CA VAL A 642 -42.01 23.98 1.76
C VAL A 642 -41.51 25.27 2.40
N LEU A 643 -40.36 25.80 1.97
CA LEU A 643 -39.84 27.07 2.50
C LEU A 643 -40.64 28.27 2.01
N GLU A 644 -41.11 28.22 0.77
CA GLU A 644 -41.99 29.21 0.14
C GLU A 644 -43.27 29.41 0.97
N LYS A 645 -43.88 28.32 1.45
CA LYS A 645 -45.05 28.35 2.34
C LYS A 645 -44.79 28.90 3.74
N GLN A 646 -43.52 29.00 4.16
CA GLN A 646 -43.11 29.69 5.39
C GLN A 646 -42.56 31.11 5.11
N GLY A 647 -42.70 31.62 3.89
CA GLY A 647 -42.13 32.91 3.50
C GLY A 647 -40.60 32.94 3.53
N LEU A 648 -39.95 31.78 3.40
CA LEU A 648 -38.49 31.56 3.30
C LEU A 648 -38.09 31.08 1.89
N GLY A 649 -38.93 31.33 0.89
CA GLY A 649 -38.69 30.92 -0.50
C GLY A 649 -37.50 31.66 -1.13
N PRO A 650 -36.97 31.16 -2.27
CA PRO A 650 -35.76 31.70 -2.91
C PRO A 650 -35.79 33.22 -3.09
N TRP A 651 -36.84 33.75 -3.73
CA TRP A 651 -37.04 35.18 -3.97
C TRP A 651 -37.09 36.02 -2.69
N THR A 652 -37.56 35.46 -1.57
CA THR A 652 -37.62 36.17 -0.29
C THR A 652 -36.27 36.21 0.41
N LEU A 653 -35.44 35.18 0.23
CA LEU A 653 -34.11 35.10 0.84
C LEU A 653 -33.06 35.87 0.01
N THR A 654 -33.10 35.78 -1.32
CA THR A 654 -32.18 36.55 -2.19
C THR A 654 -32.49 38.05 -2.18
N ALA A 655 -33.75 38.45 -1.93
CA ALA A 655 -34.09 39.85 -1.68
C ALA A 655 -33.57 40.39 -0.31
N LEU A 656 -33.26 39.50 0.65
CA LEU A 656 -32.63 39.87 1.92
C LEU A 656 -31.10 39.82 1.86
N ASN A 657 -30.54 38.97 1.00
CA ASN A 657 -29.11 38.86 0.73
C ASN A 657 -28.88 38.45 -0.73
N PRO A 658 -28.56 39.40 -1.63
CA PRO A 658 -28.29 39.11 -3.04
C PRO A 658 -27.06 38.23 -3.30
N GLY A 659 -26.18 38.05 -2.31
CA GLY A 659 -25.02 37.15 -2.38
C GLY A 659 -25.29 35.73 -1.86
N LEU A 660 -26.48 35.44 -1.32
CA LEU A 660 -26.79 34.16 -0.71
C LEU A 660 -26.92 33.04 -1.75
N ILE A 661 -26.06 32.02 -1.65
CA ILE A 661 -26.20 30.78 -2.41
C ILE A 661 -27.25 29.91 -1.73
N LEU A 662 -28.39 29.67 -2.40
CA LEU A 662 -29.45 28.79 -1.91
C LEU A 662 -29.39 27.43 -2.62
N ALA A 663 -29.11 26.36 -1.87
CA ALA A 663 -28.87 25.02 -2.39
C ALA A 663 -29.98 24.04 -1.97
N HIS A 664 -30.91 23.74 -2.86
CA HIS A 664 -32.00 22.78 -2.61
C HIS A 664 -31.57 21.33 -2.91
N LEU A 665 -31.72 20.43 -1.92
CA LEU A 665 -31.40 19.00 -2.00
C LEU A 665 -32.67 18.17 -2.21
N LEU A 666 -33.15 18.14 -3.46
CA LEU A 666 -34.45 17.56 -3.82
C LEU A 666 -34.37 16.06 -4.13
N GLY A 667 -35.14 15.25 -3.39
CA GLY A 667 -35.10 13.78 -3.49
C GLY A 667 -35.86 13.13 -4.66
N ASN A 668 -36.69 13.88 -5.41
CA ASN A 668 -37.31 13.48 -6.67
C ASN A 668 -38.00 14.70 -7.32
N PHE A 669 -37.93 14.82 -8.65
CA PHE A 669 -38.76 15.76 -9.43
C PHE A 669 -39.99 15.04 -10.00
N ALA A 670 -41.11 15.74 -10.09
CA ALA A 670 -42.33 15.27 -10.74
C ALA A 670 -42.84 16.33 -11.73
N GLY A 671 -42.65 16.10 -13.04
CA GLY A 671 -43.05 17.10 -14.05
C GLY A 671 -42.50 16.93 -15.47
N GLY A 672 -42.74 15.78 -16.12
CA GLY A 672 -42.77 15.65 -17.59
C GLY A 672 -41.45 15.72 -18.40
N GLY A 673 -41.45 15.07 -19.57
CA GLY A 673 -40.43 15.25 -20.63
C GLY A 673 -39.28 14.23 -20.66
N PHE A 674 -38.82 13.91 -21.87
CA PHE A 674 -37.73 12.97 -22.18
C PHE A 674 -36.83 13.58 -23.26
N VAL A 675 -35.50 13.59 -23.06
CA VAL A 675 -34.41 13.59 -24.07
C VAL A 675 -33.06 13.50 -23.32
N CYS A 676 -31.96 13.26 -24.03
CA CYS A 676 -30.71 12.68 -23.50
C CYS A 676 -29.75 13.59 -22.71
N PHE A 677 -28.84 12.85 -22.05
CA PHE A 677 -27.59 13.14 -21.34
C PHE A 677 -26.65 14.24 -21.91
N VAL A 678 -25.74 14.71 -21.04
CA VAL A 678 -24.55 15.58 -21.26
C VAL A 678 -24.78 17.09 -21.38
N GLU A 679 -24.45 17.85 -20.32
CA GLU A 679 -23.67 19.11 -20.45
C GLU A 679 -23.12 19.68 -19.12
N ILE A 680 -23.85 19.58 -17.99
CA ILE A 680 -23.48 20.30 -16.74
C ILE A 680 -22.14 19.87 -16.10
N VAL A 681 -21.64 18.65 -16.34
CA VAL A 681 -20.30 18.24 -15.87
C VAL A 681 -19.18 18.96 -16.62
N LEU A 682 -19.42 19.44 -17.86
CA LEU A 682 -18.49 20.29 -18.59
C LEU A 682 -18.62 21.76 -18.18
N ALA A 683 -19.83 22.24 -17.84
CA ALA A 683 -20.04 23.60 -17.35
C ALA A 683 -19.31 23.88 -16.01
N LEU A 684 -19.30 22.91 -15.08
CA LEU A 684 -18.58 23.04 -13.80
C LEU A 684 -17.05 22.98 -13.91
N LEU A 685 -16.50 22.55 -15.06
CA LEU A 685 -15.07 22.66 -15.37
C LEU A 685 -14.71 23.92 -16.16
N ALA A 686 -15.70 24.68 -16.65
CA ALA A 686 -15.50 25.84 -17.53
C ALA A 686 -15.43 27.21 -16.81
N LYS A 687 -15.77 27.29 -15.51
CA LYS A 687 -15.85 28.58 -14.77
C LYS A 687 -15.10 28.67 -13.44
N LEU A 688 -14.19 27.73 -13.13
CA LEU A 688 -13.17 27.93 -12.08
C LEU A 688 -11.78 28.36 -12.61
N TRP A 689 -11.67 28.56 -13.92
CA TRP A 689 -10.73 29.49 -14.58
C TRP A 689 -11.32 29.82 -15.96
N LYS A 690 -11.39 31.07 -16.42
CA LYS A 690 -10.72 32.31 -15.98
C LYS A 690 -11.65 33.52 -16.06
N SER A 691 -11.21 34.62 -15.46
CA SER A 691 -11.50 35.97 -15.95
C SER A 691 -10.82 36.24 -17.32
N ILE A 692 -11.29 35.54 -18.36
CA ILE A 692 -11.39 36.11 -19.71
C ILE A 692 -12.86 35.97 -20.13
N TRP A 693 -13.64 36.94 -19.66
CA TRP A 693 -14.96 37.46 -20.08
C TRP A 693 -15.84 36.65 -21.08
N TRP A 694 -17.02 36.22 -20.57
CA TRP A 694 -18.30 35.95 -21.28
C TRP A 694 -18.29 34.81 -22.35
N THR A 695 -19.40 34.28 -22.87
CA THR A 695 -20.86 34.56 -22.77
C THR A 695 -21.71 33.34 -22.32
N GLU A 696 -23.00 33.59 -22.08
CA GLU A 696 -24.24 32.77 -22.14
C GLU A 696 -24.24 31.24 -22.38
N GLY A 697 -25.31 30.58 -21.88
CA GLY A 697 -25.67 29.19 -22.18
C GLY A 697 -26.41 28.48 -21.04
N CYS A 698 -27.68 28.10 -21.25
CA CYS A 698 -28.49 27.33 -20.30
C CYS A 698 -28.68 25.89 -20.81
N PHE A 699 -28.56 24.86 -19.96
CA PHE A 699 -29.25 23.57 -20.19
C PHE A 699 -29.52 22.78 -18.91
N THR A 700 -30.58 21.96 -18.96
CA THR A 700 -31.08 21.10 -17.87
C THR A 700 -31.27 19.67 -18.35
N ALA A 701 -30.79 18.64 -17.64
CA ALA A 701 -31.07 17.24 -17.97
C ALA A 701 -31.16 16.29 -16.74
N THR A 702 -32.31 15.64 -16.68
CA THR A 702 -32.72 14.35 -16.05
C THR A 702 -31.74 13.18 -16.37
N SER A 703 -31.67 11.97 -15.78
CA SER A 703 -32.42 11.10 -14.80
C SER A 703 -31.94 9.62 -15.06
N PRO A 704 -32.31 8.52 -14.33
CA PRO A 704 -32.45 8.25 -12.88
C PRO A 704 -31.93 6.84 -12.40
N LYS A 705 -32.24 6.49 -11.13
CA LYS A 705 -32.51 5.14 -10.53
C LYS A 705 -31.36 4.20 -10.16
N LEU A 706 -31.18 3.99 -8.83
CA LEU A 706 -31.27 2.67 -8.19
C LEU A 706 -31.47 2.80 -6.65
N ALA A 707 -31.59 1.65 -5.95
CA ALA A 707 -31.68 1.45 -4.50
C ALA A 707 -32.96 1.91 -3.75
N THR A 708 -33.72 0.94 -3.23
CA THR A 708 -34.85 1.13 -2.30
C THR A 708 -34.46 0.80 -0.85
N LYS A 709 -35.14 1.44 0.12
CA LYS A 709 -35.15 1.12 1.57
C LYS A 709 -33.79 1.13 2.28
N ASN A 710 -33.43 2.30 2.85
CA ASN A 710 -33.31 2.36 4.32
C ASN A 710 -33.43 3.79 4.89
N ARG A 711 -33.96 3.84 6.12
CA ARG A 711 -34.06 4.95 7.10
C ARG A 711 -33.68 6.37 6.61
N TYR A 712 -34.69 7.22 6.38
CA TYR A 712 -34.53 8.68 6.34
C TYR A 712 -33.95 9.21 7.66
N VAL A 713 -32.85 9.96 7.59
CA VAL A 713 -32.52 10.97 8.62
C VAL A 713 -33.53 12.13 8.45
N PRO A 714 -34.11 12.68 9.53
CA PRO A 714 -35.03 13.81 9.41
C PRO A 714 -34.33 15.03 8.80
N ALA A 715 -35.01 15.69 7.86
CA ALA A 715 -34.49 16.85 7.13
C ALA A 715 -34.11 18.01 8.06
N ARG A 716 -32.85 18.47 7.97
CA ARG A 716 -32.26 19.59 8.73
C ARG A 716 -31.68 20.62 7.75
N ALA A 717 -32.22 21.83 7.73
CA ALA A 717 -31.62 22.91 6.96
C ALA A 717 -30.23 23.24 7.55
N GLN A 718 -29.28 23.67 6.71
CA GLN A 718 -27.93 24.01 7.14
C GLN A 718 -27.53 25.37 6.59
N ILE A 719 -26.82 26.15 7.39
CA ILE A 719 -26.34 27.49 7.07
C ILE A 719 -24.81 27.48 7.16
N ILE A 720 -24.13 28.16 6.24
CA ILE A 720 -22.68 28.16 6.12
C ILE A 720 -22.16 29.60 6.09
N ARG A 721 -21.13 29.88 6.91
CA ARG A 721 -20.40 31.16 6.92
C ARG A 721 -18.91 30.92 6.68
N LEU A 722 -18.35 31.61 5.70
CA LEU A 722 -16.94 31.58 5.32
C LEU A 722 -16.19 32.68 6.07
N TYR A 723 -15.20 32.31 6.88
CA TYR A 723 -14.27 33.26 7.48
C TYR A 723 -13.09 33.50 6.55
N GLN A 724 -13.05 34.67 5.90
CA GLN A 724 -11.78 35.23 5.44
C GLN A 724 -10.91 35.52 6.66
N ALA A 725 -9.69 35.00 6.66
CA ALA A 725 -8.69 35.39 7.64
C ALA A 725 -8.15 36.77 7.26
N ASN A 726 -8.54 37.81 8.01
CA ASN A 726 -8.06 39.18 7.79
C ASN A 726 -6.54 39.28 7.99
N MET A 727 -5.79 39.21 6.89
CA MET A 727 -4.49 39.86 6.81
C MET A 727 -4.74 41.37 6.79
N SER A 728 -4.57 42.02 7.94
CA SER A 728 -4.67 43.48 8.02
C SER A 728 -3.58 44.12 7.14
N PRO A 729 -3.92 45.13 6.32
CA PRO A 729 -3.01 45.62 5.29
C PRO A 729 -1.95 46.59 5.83
N ASN A 730 -0.83 46.66 5.12
CA ASN A 730 -0.13 47.92 4.86
C ASN A 730 0.44 47.87 3.44
N ASN A 731 0.42 49.01 2.75
CA ASN A 731 0.17 49.05 1.31
C ASN A 731 1.37 49.52 0.48
N ASP A 732 1.24 49.32 -0.84
CA ASP A 732 1.81 50.08 -1.96
C ASP A 732 3.33 50.24 -2.11
N TYR A 733 3.80 49.86 -3.30
CA TYR A 733 4.93 50.49 -3.99
C TYR A 733 4.55 50.77 -5.45
N THR A 734 5.03 51.90 -5.99
CA THR A 734 4.74 52.56 -7.29
C THR A 734 3.59 53.61 -7.28
N GLY A 735 3.81 54.88 -7.63
CA GLY A 735 5.09 55.60 -7.77
C GLY A 735 4.99 56.97 -8.47
N ALA A 736 5.26 58.08 -7.75
CA ALA A 736 5.37 59.48 -8.21
C ALA A 736 4.09 60.10 -8.85
N CYS A 737 3.75 61.39 -8.72
CA CYS A 737 4.57 62.57 -8.48
C CYS A 737 3.77 63.80 -7.92
N TRP A 738 4.42 64.64 -7.09
CA TRP A 738 4.25 66.10 -6.94
C TRP A 738 2.88 66.79 -6.64
N SER A 739 2.73 67.27 -5.38
CA SER A 739 2.86 68.71 -4.97
C SER A 739 1.67 69.46 -4.31
N ARG A 740 1.99 70.12 -3.17
CA ARG A 740 1.37 71.33 -2.52
C ARG A 740 -0.11 71.23 -2.03
N SER A 741 -0.56 71.94 -0.98
CA SER A 741 0.08 72.89 -0.02
C SER A 741 -0.81 73.21 1.20
N GLN A 742 -0.20 73.54 2.36
CA GLN A 742 -0.77 74.30 3.52
C GLN A 742 -1.97 73.66 4.29
N GLU A 743 -2.30 73.95 5.56
CA GLU A 743 -1.59 74.60 6.69
C GLU A 743 -2.21 74.17 8.07
N MET A 744 -1.51 74.46 9.18
CA MET A 744 -1.95 74.79 10.57
C MET A 744 -3.29 74.27 11.17
N ALA A 745 -3.46 74.02 12.49
CA ALA A 745 -2.56 73.83 13.65
C ALA A 745 -3.41 73.53 14.93
N LYS A 746 -2.74 73.05 16.02
CA LYS A 746 -3.06 73.15 17.48
C LYS A 746 -3.18 71.82 18.27
N GLN A 747 -2.35 71.72 19.31
CA GLN A 747 -2.38 70.85 20.51
C GLN A 747 -3.01 71.64 21.70
N PRO A 748 -3.05 71.18 22.99
CA PRO A 748 -2.63 69.92 23.69
C PRO A 748 -3.86 69.15 24.28
N GLY A 749 -3.81 68.03 25.03
CA GLY A 749 -2.86 67.44 26.03
C GLY A 749 -3.30 67.76 27.49
N PRO A 750 -2.91 67.01 28.57
CA PRO A 750 -2.00 65.85 28.67
C PRO A 750 -2.45 64.67 29.62
N SER A 751 -1.63 63.59 29.67
CA SER A 751 -1.29 62.66 30.79
C SER A 751 -2.29 62.25 31.92
N TYR A 752 -2.34 60.95 32.26
CA TYR A 752 -1.71 60.35 33.47
C TYR A 752 -1.87 58.81 33.57
N GLY A 753 -1.16 58.16 34.50
CA GLY A 753 -1.12 56.70 34.74
C GLY A 753 -1.27 56.29 36.22
N PRO A 754 -0.75 55.14 36.69
CA PRO A 754 -1.64 54.01 37.06
C PRO A 754 -1.51 53.42 38.49
N ALA A 755 -2.54 52.69 38.95
CA ALA A 755 -2.55 51.73 40.06
C ALA A 755 -3.69 50.68 39.82
N LEU A 756 -3.72 49.39 40.23
CA LEU A 756 -3.16 48.53 41.32
C LEU A 756 -4.07 48.30 42.54
N ARG A 757 -4.28 46.99 42.87
CA ARG A 757 -4.89 46.37 44.09
C ARG A 757 -6.43 46.46 44.23
N GLU A 758 -7.17 45.54 44.90
CA GLU A 758 -6.93 44.15 45.40
C GLU A 758 -8.29 43.40 45.68
N TYR A 759 -8.20 42.09 45.95
CA TYR A 759 -9.13 41.04 46.49
C TYR A 759 -10.37 41.40 47.40
N GLN A 760 -11.32 40.52 47.81
CA GLN A 760 -11.38 39.03 47.90
C GLN A 760 -12.82 38.39 47.97
N VAL A 761 -12.91 37.08 47.63
CA VAL A 761 -13.76 35.93 48.09
C VAL A 761 -14.87 36.17 49.15
N LYS A 762 -16.13 35.70 48.97
CA LYS A 762 -16.68 34.33 49.31
C LYS A 762 -17.99 34.03 48.50
N ASP A 763 -18.46 32.80 48.16
CA ASP A 763 -18.67 31.47 48.82
C ASP A 763 -19.76 31.51 49.94
N PRO A 764 -20.65 30.48 50.14
CA PRO A 764 -20.42 29.03 49.91
C PRO A 764 -21.29 28.34 48.83
#